data_AF-A0A534LFP4-F1
#
_entry.id   AF-A0A534LFP4-F1
#
_cell.length_a   1.000
_cell.length_b   1.000
_cell.length_c   1.000
_cell.angle_alpha   90.00
_cell.angle_beta   90.00
_cell.angle_gamma   90.00
#
_symmetry.space_group_name_H-M   'P 1'
#
loop_
_entity.id
_entity.type
_entity.pdbx_description
1 polymer ?
#
loop_
_entity_poly.entity_id
_entity_poly.type
_entity_poly.pdbx_seq_one_letter_code
_entity_poly.pdbx_strand_id
1 'polypeptide(L)'
;MVGGGLPVGSSVVLQGPPGQEKLQFALTFLAEGLKSGGSGLVVTASQSPDAVLAELRDLGVNLDSVTNENRLRIVDWYSWSEETVHDIEEQGIVIRSSIDLTNLGVALSRAIAGLTGGGSRRAVIELLSPATSSYEVTQVYAFAQSAKRKFDRHEFTSLVLLEKEMHSSPHLTTLHQPFDGVIEIERTRSGDRIVRKIGVLHLKDTAPDPTFRVLEMTEAGLRVVADPAKPTEPGSVGRGKVLESQDERAQRLRLILQIATERLKLNPQDADALFAMAAAQATLDDAKGGLETLDRLAQIDSAYPGLWVLKTKLHAKLGQADLARQSRVRALESEPEAAKAVDATVPCPMCEAPVAIDATSCANCGVKFTPTRTLEDELDDLGHAAIQEMVEEELGEEKSRAKPVDKPASPPPKLPEERRPTRPAKPTEATPSKKGLTNGLLLGRRGARKAGRTNGLRGRTNGLRGRTNGLTNGLGRTNGLTNGLGRTNGLTNGLGRTNGLTNGLGRTNGLTNGLGRTNGITNGLGRTNGLTNGLGGHRPIDFHAVGVRGAMRNAGWKLYLIPLVAVALLLLPLFFVPTSNGPAYPIQIDGQFNDWASVATEAMAMDGVLNPNVDVIRFGVTPNLGPFAFYVEVAGSALAGGGPPPGTMDTVRIFVDIDGSSATGYRIDGLGADRMLEVSGHNGTVLSSTLWEFDSNRNQWDWNGWIKGTATPAAASGSRIETEAQWLAGVSPSTPIIATVHTVSWDEQTDTGDFPVSPGLGTLSVVADPQTPDVIAGNGVALLRLMLTAHGQPVTLDSVHVEIAGTAPANVSSFLQLTDGANVLAQV
;
A
#
# COMPACT_ATOMS: atom_id res chain seq x y z
N MET A 1 -19.62 -29.66 3.45
CA MET A 1 -18.79 -28.48 3.17
C MET A 1 -18.17 -28.53 1.77
N VAL A 2 -17.32 -29.50 1.40
CA VAL A 2 -16.70 -29.55 0.04
C VAL A 2 -16.85 -30.90 -0.69
N GLY A 3 -17.81 -31.74 -0.31
CA GLY A 3 -18.23 -32.92 -1.10
C GLY A 3 -17.18 -33.99 -1.42
N GLY A 4 -15.97 -33.93 -0.83
CA GLY A 4 -14.85 -34.83 -1.16
C GLY A 4 -13.49 -34.40 -0.61
N GLY A 5 -13.35 -33.17 -0.11
CA GLY A 5 -12.11 -32.63 0.47
C GLY A 5 -11.57 -31.46 -0.35
N LEU A 6 -10.40 -30.92 0.02
CA LEU A 6 -9.70 -29.96 -0.84
C LEU A 6 -9.16 -30.69 -2.08
N PRO A 7 -9.34 -30.15 -3.30
CA PRO A 7 -8.77 -30.74 -4.50
C PRO A 7 -7.26 -30.94 -4.37
N VAL A 8 -6.76 -32.09 -4.81
CA VAL A 8 -5.33 -32.39 -4.76
C VAL A 8 -4.58 -31.37 -5.63
N GLY A 9 -3.55 -30.74 -5.05
CA GLY A 9 -2.75 -29.73 -5.74
C GLY A 9 -3.32 -28.31 -5.69
N SER A 10 -4.50 -28.10 -5.07
CA SER A 10 -5.05 -26.75 -4.91
C SER A 10 -4.29 -25.96 -3.85
N SER A 11 -4.10 -24.66 -4.09
CA SER A 11 -3.61 -23.72 -3.09
C SER A 11 -4.75 -22.80 -2.65
N VAL A 12 -5.15 -22.88 -1.38
CA VAL A 12 -6.38 -22.25 -0.86
C VAL A 12 -6.04 -21.29 0.26
N VAL A 13 -6.62 -20.09 0.23
CA VAL A 13 -6.49 -19.11 1.31
C VAL A 13 -7.44 -19.49 2.44
N LEU A 14 -6.92 -19.54 3.66
CA LEU A 14 -7.71 -19.61 4.88
C LEU A 14 -7.65 -18.26 5.58
N GLN A 15 -8.75 -17.52 5.51
CA GLN A 15 -8.87 -16.19 6.11
C GLN A 15 -9.75 -16.18 7.35
N GLY A 16 -9.52 -15.20 8.22
CA GLY A 16 -10.32 -14.98 9.43
C GLY A 16 -9.71 -13.90 10.32
N PRO A 17 -10.33 -13.57 11.45
CA PRO A 17 -9.83 -12.58 12.39
C PRO A 17 -8.46 -13.01 12.98
N PRO A 18 -7.69 -12.07 13.57
CA PRO A 18 -6.49 -12.40 14.32
C PRO A 18 -6.79 -13.40 15.45
N GLY A 19 -5.91 -14.40 15.60
CA GLY A 19 -6.10 -15.51 16.53
C GLY A 19 -5.56 -16.85 16.02
N GLN A 20 -5.59 -17.85 16.90
CA GLN A 20 -5.00 -19.19 16.68
C GLN A 20 -5.86 -20.12 15.83
N GLU A 21 -7.13 -19.77 15.56
CA GLU A 21 -8.08 -20.64 14.85
C GLU A 21 -7.54 -21.09 13.48
N LYS A 22 -6.94 -20.17 12.73
CA LYS A 22 -6.42 -20.41 11.37
C LYS A 22 -5.22 -21.36 11.39
N LEU A 23 -4.29 -21.10 12.30
CA LEU A 23 -3.06 -21.86 12.44
C LEU A 23 -3.37 -23.28 12.91
N GLN A 24 -4.23 -23.43 13.93
CA GLN A 24 -4.66 -24.74 14.42
C GLN A 24 -5.39 -25.54 13.33
N PHE A 25 -6.24 -24.89 12.51
CA PHE A 25 -6.90 -25.54 11.38
C PHE A 25 -5.88 -26.05 10.36
N ALA A 26 -4.92 -25.21 10.01
CA ALA A 26 -3.92 -25.56 9.02
C ALA A 26 -2.94 -26.63 9.50
N LEU A 27 -2.55 -26.61 10.78
CA LEU A 27 -1.71 -27.64 11.38
C LEU A 27 -2.45 -28.96 11.55
N THR A 28 -3.75 -28.93 11.87
CA THR A 28 -4.61 -30.14 11.81
C THR A 28 -4.63 -30.72 10.40
N PHE A 29 -4.83 -29.87 9.39
CA PHE A 29 -4.75 -30.28 7.98
C PHE A 29 -3.40 -30.90 7.62
N LEU A 30 -2.29 -30.33 8.08
CA LEU A 30 -0.96 -30.89 7.83
C LEU A 30 -0.76 -32.24 8.56
N ALA A 31 -1.14 -32.30 9.84
CA ALA A 31 -0.99 -33.46 10.70
C ALA A 31 -1.72 -34.69 10.14
N GLU A 32 -2.95 -34.53 9.64
CA GLU A 32 -3.68 -35.61 8.98
C GLU A 32 -2.95 -36.14 7.73
N GLY A 33 -2.30 -35.25 6.97
CA GLY A 33 -1.50 -35.63 5.81
C GLY A 33 -0.26 -36.45 6.21
N LEU A 34 0.44 -36.02 7.25
CA LEU A 34 1.61 -36.72 7.79
C LEU A 34 1.22 -38.07 8.39
N LYS A 35 0.11 -38.17 9.13
CA LYS A 35 -0.39 -39.43 9.68
C LYS A 35 -0.78 -40.44 8.59
N SER A 36 -1.25 -39.95 7.43
CA SER A 36 -1.61 -40.79 6.28
C SER A 36 -0.44 -41.30 5.42
N GLY A 37 0.82 -40.98 5.78
CA GLY A 37 1.99 -41.37 4.98
C GLY A 37 2.49 -40.30 4.00
N GLY A 38 1.85 -39.13 3.95
CA GLY A 38 2.24 -38.00 3.10
C GLY A 38 3.44 -37.20 3.60
N SER A 39 3.79 -36.14 2.86
CA SER A 39 4.85 -35.19 3.22
C SER A 39 4.27 -33.80 3.49
N GLY A 40 4.87 -33.07 4.42
CA GLY A 40 4.39 -31.79 4.92
C GLY A 40 5.45 -30.69 4.87
N LEU A 41 5.01 -29.48 4.56
CA LEU A 41 5.82 -28.26 4.56
C LEU A 41 5.11 -27.18 5.37
N VAL A 42 5.83 -26.50 6.26
CA VAL A 42 5.31 -25.34 6.99
C VAL A 42 6.22 -24.14 6.74
N VAL A 43 5.64 -22.98 6.44
CA VAL A 43 6.31 -21.69 6.56
C VAL A 43 5.67 -20.97 7.74
N THR A 44 6.48 -20.67 8.76
CA THR A 44 6.02 -20.00 9.99
C THR A 44 6.62 -18.61 10.09
N ALA A 45 5.80 -17.65 10.50
CA ALA A 45 6.20 -16.26 10.70
C ALA A 45 5.70 -15.67 12.02
N SER A 46 4.74 -16.31 12.70
CA SER A 46 4.21 -15.84 13.98
C SER A 46 4.72 -16.62 15.19
N GLN A 47 5.25 -17.83 14.99
CA GLN A 47 5.73 -18.69 16.07
C GLN A 47 7.02 -19.44 15.72
N SER A 48 7.75 -19.85 16.76
CA SER A 48 9.00 -20.57 16.61
C SER A 48 8.80 -21.98 16.01
N PRO A 49 9.81 -22.54 15.32
CA PRO A 49 9.74 -23.90 14.80
C PRO A 49 9.45 -24.96 15.88
N ASP A 50 9.96 -24.77 17.09
CA ASP A 50 9.73 -25.67 18.22
C ASP A 50 8.26 -25.67 18.67
N ALA A 51 7.59 -24.51 18.62
CA ALA A 51 6.16 -24.40 18.92
C ALA A 51 5.31 -25.16 17.87
N VAL A 52 5.64 -25.00 16.59
CA VAL A 52 5.00 -25.77 15.50
C VAL A 52 5.19 -27.27 15.70
N LEU A 53 6.40 -27.71 16.07
CA LEU A 53 6.68 -29.12 16.32
C LEU A 53 5.91 -29.66 17.53
N ALA A 54 5.82 -28.88 18.61
CA ALA A 54 5.02 -29.25 19.78
C ALA A 54 3.54 -29.45 19.41
N GLU A 55 2.95 -28.53 18.65
CA GLU A 55 1.55 -28.63 18.22
C GLU A 55 1.29 -29.83 17.29
N LEU A 56 2.21 -30.12 16.36
CA LEU A 56 2.12 -31.33 15.53
C LEU A 56 2.20 -32.61 16.37
N ARG A 57 3.02 -32.62 17.43
CA ARG A 57 3.10 -33.75 18.37
C ARG A 57 1.77 -33.94 19.11
N ASP A 58 1.17 -32.85 19.58
CA ASP A 58 -0.13 -32.87 20.30
C ASP A 58 -1.27 -33.34 19.39
N LEU A 59 -1.20 -33.06 18.09
CA LEU A 59 -2.11 -33.58 17.05
C LEU A 59 -1.86 -35.06 16.68
N GLY A 60 -0.92 -35.73 17.36
CA GLY A 60 -0.63 -37.15 17.23
C GLY A 60 0.35 -37.51 16.11
N VAL A 61 1.14 -36.57 15.60
CA VAL A 61 2.18 -36.86 14.60
C VAL A 61 3.41 -37.49 15.29
N ASN A 62 3.87 -38.63 14.78
CA ASN A 62 5.14 -39.22 15.21
C ASN A 62 6.30 -38.46 14.57
N LEU A 63 6.83 -37.46 15.30
CA LEU A 63 7.90 -36.58 14.83
C LEU A 63 9.19 -37.33 14.47
N ASP A 64 9.54 -38.39 15.20
CA ASP A 64 10.75 -39.16 14.94
C ASP A 64 10.68 -39.86 13.58
N SER A 65 9.54 -40.48 13.26
CA SER A 65 9.32 -41.13 11.95
C SER A 65 9.36 -40.11 10.82
N VAL A 66 8.59 -39.02 10.90
CA VAL A 66 8.51 -38.04 9.79
C VAL A 66 9.83 -37.28 9.60
N THR A 67 10.62 -37.10 10.65
CA THR A 67 11.94 -36.47 10.58
C THR A 67 12.97 -37.40 9.94
N ASN A 68 13.06 -38.65 10.40
CA ASN A 68 13.99 -39.65 9.85
C ASN A 68 13.69 -39.98 8.39
N GLU A 69 12.41 -39.95 8.01
CA GLU A 69 11.94 -40.18 6.63
C GLU A 69 11.98 -38.91 5.77
N ASN A 70 12.47 -37.77 6.28
CA ASN A 70 12.47 -36.47 5.60
C ASN A 70 11.10 -36.10 4.98
N ARG A 71 10.02 -36.41 5.70
CA ARG A 71 8.64 -36.14 5.29
C ARG A 71 8.10 -34.83 5.85
N LEU A 72 8.84 -34.15 6.72
CA LEU A 72 8.52 -32.81 7.22
C LEU A 72 9.68 -31.85 6.97
N ARG A 73 9.36 -30.64 6.53
CA ARG A 73 10.27 -29.50 6.47
C ARG A 73 9.58 -28.25 6.99
N ILE A 74 10.31 -27.43 7.73
CA ILE A 74 9.84 -26.15 8.27
C ILE A 74 10.74 -25.05 7.74
N VAL A 75 10.14 -24.01 7.17
CA VAL A 75 10.81 -22.76 6.81
C VAL A 75 10.51 -21.76 7.91
N ASP A 76 11.56 -21.37 8.62
CA ASP A 76 11.51 -20.43 9.73
C ASP A 76 11.75 -19.00 9.22
N TRP A 77 10.68 -18.21 9.22
CA TRP A 77 10.70 -16.77 8.98
C TRP A 77 10.18 -16.00 10.20
N TYR A 78 10.27 -16.62 11.38
CA TYR A 78 9.95 -16.00 12.66
C TYR A 78 11.24 -15.56 13.38
N SER A 79 12.22 -16.45 13.48
CA SER A 79 13.37 -16.24 14.37
C SER A 79 14.37 -15.18 13.89
N TRP A 80 14.24 -14.64 12.67
CA TRP A 80 15.05 -13.48 12.25
C TRP A 80 14.73 -12.22 13.06
N SER A 81 13.54 -12.16 13.68
CA SER A 81 13.12 -11.03 14.52
C SER A 81 13.82 -11.01 15.89
N GLU A 82 14.22 -12.18 16.39
CA GLU A 82 14.87 -12.35 17.70
C GLU A 82 16.37 -12.65 17.61
N GLU A 83 16.81 -13.27 16.51
CA GLU A 83 18.18 -13.73 16.30
C GLU A 83 18.74 -13.23 14.96
N THR A 84 20.06 -13.06 14.90
CA THR A 84 20.74 -12.74 13.64
C THR A 84 20.85 -13.98 12.76
N VAL A 85 19.98 -14.08 11.76
CA VAL A 85 20.05 -15.13 10.72
C VAL A 85 20.79 -14.58 9.50
N HIS A 86 21.90 -15.21 9.13
CA HIS A 86 22.67 -14.80 7.95
C HIS A 86 22.22 -15.59 6.72
N ASP A 87 21.62 -14.89 5.75
CA ASP A 87 21.08 -15.45 4.51
C ASP A 87 20.11 -16.62 4.76
N ILE A 88 20.60 -17.85 4.72
CA ILE A 88 19.82 -19.09 4.87
C ILE A 88 20.65 -20.11 5.64
N GLU A 89 20.10 -20.60 6.74
CA GLU A 89 20.74 -21.58 7.62
C GLU A 89 19.90 -22.85 7.69
N GLU A 90 20.52 -24.03 7.57
CA GLU A 90 19.81 -25.31 7.61
C GLU A 90 20.17 -26.08 8.88
N GLN A 91 19.15 -26.43 9.66
CA GLN A 91 19.27 -27.12 10.94
C GLN A 91 18.28 -28.29 10.97
N GLY A 92 18.74 -29.46 10.54
CA GLY A 92 17.91 -30.67 10.47
C GLY A 92 16.74 -30.49 9.51
N ILE A 93 15.52 -30.46 10.04
CA ILE A 93 14.29 -30.26 9.23
C ILE A 93 13.89 -28.78 9.09
N VAL A 94 14.57 -27.88 9.82
CA VAL A 94 14.29 -26.45 9.84
C VAL A 94 15.26 -25.72 8.91
N ILE A 95 14.73 -24.85 8.05
CA ILE A 95 15.49 -23.95 7.19
C ILE A 95 15.14 -22.53 7.59
N ARG A 96 16.08 -21.85 8.22
CA ARG A 96 15.93 -20.46 8.69
C ARG A 96 16.28 -19.52 7.57
N SER A 97 15.48 -18.47 7.40
CA SER A 97 15.71 -17.43 6.40
C SER A 97 15.84 -16.08 7.08
N SER A 98 16.69 -15.21 6.54
CA SER A 98 16.64 -13.79 6.86
C SER A 98 15.33 -13.14 6.40
N ILE A 99 15.11 -11.89 6.80
CA ILE A 99 13.91 -11.10 6.44
C ILE A 99 13.67 -11.00 4.92
N ASP A 100 14.71 -11.11 4.08
CA ASP A 100 14.59 -10.96 2.63
C ASP A 100 13.69 -12.04 1.98
N LEU A 101 12.61 -11.62 1.30
CA LEU A 101 11.70 -12.49 0.54
C LEU A 101 12.41 -13.34 -0.53
N THR A 102 13.55 -12.87 -1.05
CA THR A 102 14.39 -13.63 -1.99
C THR A 102 15.02 -14.83 -1.30
N ASN A 103 15.62 -14.62 -0.12
CA ASN A 103 16.19 -15.68 0.70
C ASN A 103 15.11 -16.64 1.16
N LEU A 104 13.94 -16.14 1.54
CA LEU A 104 12.79 -16.96 1.88
C LEU A 104 12.32 -17.82 0.70
N GLY A 105 12.30 -17.24 -0.50
CA GLY A 105 12.00 -17.96 -1.73
C GLY A 105 13.00 -19.08 -2.04
N VAL A 106 14.28 -18.88 -1.71
CA VAL A 106 15.32 -19.92 -1.84
C VAL A 106 15.19 -20.97 -0.74
N ALA A 107 14.94 -20.57 0.50
CA ALA A 107 14.69 -21.47 1.63
C ALA A 107 13.50 -22.39 1.35
N LEU A 108 12.40 -21.84 0.82
CA LEU A 108 11.24 -22.60 0.36
C LEU A 108 11.60 -23.63 -0.72
N SER A 109 12.43 -23.25 -1.70
CA SER A 109 12.88 -24.17 -2.74
C SER A 109 13.75 -25.31 -2.18
N ARG A 110 14.63 -25.01 -1.21
CA ARG A 110 15.45 -26.02 -0.51
C ARG A 110 14.58 -26.96 0.32
N ALA A 111 13.58 -26.43 1.03
CA ALA A 111 12.64 -27.23 1.82
C ALA A 111 11.87 -28.21 0.91
N ILE A 112 11.35 -27.73 -0.22
CA ILE A 112 10.64 -28.59 -1.18
C ILE A 112 11.57 -29.67 -1.75
N ALA A 113 12.82 -29.34 -2.07
CA ALA A 113 13.80 -30.29 -2.60
C ALA A 113 14.24 -31.34 -1.57
N GLY A 114 14.26 -30.97 -0.28
CA GLY A 114 14.63 -31.85 0.83
C GLY A 114 13.53 -32.84 1.25
N LEU A 115 12.29 -32.66 0.79
CA LEU A 115 11.19 -33.56 1.11
C LEU A 115 11.25 -34.85 0.30
N THR A 116 11.23 -35.98 1.01
CA THR A 116 11.13 -37.32 0.40
C THR A 116 9.76 -37.95 0.66
N GLY A 117 9.38 -38.90 -0.21
CA GLY A 117 8.10 -39.61 -0.13
C GLY A 117 7.24 -39.47 -1.41
N GLY A 118 6.54 -40.55 -1.77
CA GLY A 118 5.65 -40.63 -2.93
C GLY A 118 4.15 -40.50 -2.61
N GLY A 119 3.81 -39.92 -1.44
CA GLY A 119 2.45 -39.70 -0.98
C GLY A 119 1.95 -38.27 -1.20
N SER A 120 0.75 -37.96 -0.68
CA SER A 120 0.16 -36.62 -0.78
C SER A 120 1.06 -35.57 -0.13
N ARG A 121 1.27 -34.44 -0.80
CA ARG A 121 2.07 -33.33 -0.30
C ARG A 121 1.16 -32.22 0.21
N ARG A 122 1.33 -31.80 1.46
CA ARG A 122 0.57 -30.72 2.09
C ARG A 122 1.50 -29.58 2.50
N ALA A 123 1.04 -28.34 2.31
CA ALA A 123 1.78 -27.16 2.75
C ALA A 123 0.90 -26.23 3.57
N VAL A 124 1.49 -25.60 4.58
CA VAL A 124 0.88 -24.53 5.37
C VAL A 124 1.80 -23.31 5.27
N ILE A 125 1.23 -22.16 4.93
CA ILE A 125 1.98 -20.92 4.75
C ILE A 125 1.36 -19.85 5.61
N GLU A 126 2.05 -19.51 6.68
CA GLU A 126 1.73 -18.36 7.50
C GLU A 126 2.75 -17.27 7.19
N LEU A 127 2.45 -16.45 6.18
CA LEU A 127 3.40 -15.43 5.73
C LEU A 127 2.74 -14.18 5.16
N LEU A 128 1.59 -14.29 4.51
CA LEU A 128 1.05 -13.16 3.74
C LEU A 128 0.82 -11.92 4.60
N SER A 129 0.09 -12.05 5.72
CA SER A 129 -0.13 -10.92 6.63
C SER A 129 1.16 -10.43 7.31
N PRO A 130 2.00 -11.29 7.92
CA PRO A 130 3.27 -10.84 8.48
C PRO A 130 4.21 -10.18 7.47
N ALA A 131 4.25 -10.64 6.21
CA ALA A 131 5.12 -10.04 5.20
C ALA A 131 4.69 -8.63 4.82
N THR A 132 3.39 -8.32 4.87
CA THR A 132 2.91 -6.95 4.58
C THR A 132 3.30 -5.91 5.61
N SER A 133 3.75 -6.30 6.82
CA SER A 133 4.31 -5.33 7.78
C SER A 133 5.71 -4.85 7.40
N SER A 134 6.39 -5.55 6.48
CA SER A 134 7.78 -5.24 6.08
C SER A 134 7.94 -5.02 4.58
N TYR A 135 6.94 -5.37 3.78
CA TYR A 135 6.98 -5.30 2.32
C TYR A 135 5.65 -4.78 1.76
N GLU A 136 5.73 -4.13 0.60
CA GLU A 136 4.54 -3.68 -0.14
C GLU A 136 3.69 -4.87 -0.59
N VAL A 137 2.36 -4.69 -0.65
CA VAL A 137 1.42 -5.76 -1.01
C VAL A 137 1.74 -6.34 -2.40
N THR A 138 2.25 -5.52 -3.33
CA THR A 138 2.67 -5.96 -4.67
C THR A 138 3.90 -6.88 -4.64
N GLN A 139 4.83 -6.66 -3.72
CA GLN A 139 6.00 -7.53 -3.52
C GLN A 139 5.58 -8.86 -2.87
N VAL A 140 4.69 -8.80 -1.87
CA VAL A 140 4.10 -9.99 -1.24
C VAL A 140 3.28 -10.80 -2.25
N TYR A 141 2.52 -10.14 -3.12
CA TYR A 141 1.81 -10.77 -4.24
C TYR A 141 2.76 -11.49 -5.20
N ALA A 142 3.86 -10.87 -5.60
CA ALA A 142 4.86 -11.49 -6.47
C ALA A 142 5.49 -12.74 -5.83
N PHE A 143 5.78 -12.67 -4.51
CA PHE A 143 6.22 -13.83 -3.74
C PHE A 143 5.14 -14.92 -3.70
N ALA A 144 3.89 -14.57 -3.37
CA ALA A 144 2.77 -15.50 -3.29
C ALA A 144 2.55 -16.24 -4.61
N GLN A 145 2.60 -15.52 -5.74
CA GLN A 145 2.53 -16.11 -7.08
C GLN A 145 3.70 -17.08 -7.36
N SER A 146 4.92 -16.70 -6.95
CA SER A 146 6.10 -17.55 -7.07
C SER A 146 5.99 -18.82 -6.22
N ALA A 147 5.51 -18.70 -4.98
CA ALA A 147 5.29 -19.81 -4.07
C ALA A 147 4.20 -20.76 -4.61
N LYS A 148 3.06 -20.21 -5.06
CA LYS A 148 1.97 -20.97 -5.69
C LYS A 148 2.45 -21.78 -6.89
N ARG A 149 3.24 -21.18 -7.79
CA ARG A 149 3.85 -21.91 -8.93
C ARG A 149 4.76 -23.06 -8.50
N LYS A 150 5.47 -22.93 -7.37
CA LYS A 150 6.28 -24.02 -6.82
C LYS A 150 5.39 -25.14 -6.26
N PHE A 151 4.30 -24.80 -5.58
CA PHE A 151 3.34 -25.79 -5.07
C PHE A 151 2.66 -26.55 -6.19
N ASP A 152 2.19 -25.87 -7.23
CA ASP A 152 1.60 -26.51 -8.41
C ASP A 152 2.58 -27.50 -9.05
N ARG A 153 3.84 -27.08 -9.25
CA ARG A 153 4.89 -27.92 -9.87
C ARG A 153 5.19 -29.19 -9.08
N HIS A 154 5.04 -29.13 -7.76
CA HIS A 154 5.36 -30.22 -6.85
C HIS A 154 4.12 -30.85 -6.22
N GLU A 155 2.93 -30.60 -6.80
CA GLU A 155 1.64 -31.19 -6.43
C GLU A 155 1.28 -31.03 -4.94
N PHE A 156 1.61 -29.87 -4.35
CA PHE A 156 1.22 -29.55 -2.99
C PHE A 156 -0.24 -29.12 -2.94
N THR A 157 -0.99 -29.71 -2.03
CA THR A 157 -2.26 -29.12 -1.55
C THR A 157 -1.93 -28.16 -0.42
N SER A 158 -2.14 -26.86 -0.59
CA SER A 158 -1.64 -25.85 0.34
C SER A 158 -2.75 -25.02 0.98
N LEU A 159 -2.56 -24.68 2.25
CA LEU A 159 -3.34 -23.69 2.97
C LEU A 159 -2.48 -22.46 3.24
N VAL A 160 -2.97 -21.30 2.84
CA VAL A 160 -2.27 -20.02 3.01
C VAL A 160 -3.05 -19.15 3.97
N LEU A 161 -2.45 -18.83 5.11
CA LEU A 161 -3.11 -18.10 6.18
C LEU A 161 -3.11 -16.61 5.89
N LEU A 162 -4.28 -15.99 6.08
CA LEU A 162 -4.47 -14.56 5.91
C LEU A 162 -5.31 -14.00 7.06
N GLU A 163 -4.84 -12.92 7.67
CA GLU A 163 -5.60 -12.20 8.70
C GLU A 163 -6.50 -11.16 8.04
N LYS A 164 -7.80 -11.46 7.94
CA LYS A 164 -8.76 -10.66 7.18
C LYS A 164 -8.81 -9.21 7.65
N GLU A 165 -8.78 -9.01 8.97
CA GLU A 165 -8.96 -7.69 9.60
C GLU A 165 -7.69 -6.82 9.56
N MET A 166 -6.54 -7.36 9.13
CA MET A 166 -5.31 -6.57 8.93
C MET A 166 -5.25 -5.84 7.58
N HIS A 167 -6.16 -6.15 6.64
CA HIS A 167 -6.06 -5.73 5.25
C HIS A 167 -7.29 -4.99 4.77
N SER A 168 -7.08 -3.98 3.93
CA SER A 168 -8.17 -3.33 3.17
C SER A 168 -8.79 -4.30 2.16
N SER A 169 -10.03 -4.06 1.72
CA SER A 169 -10.69 -4.90 0.71
C SER A 169 -9.91 -5.02 -0.62
N PRO A 170 -9.27 -3.94 -1.15
CA PRO A 170 -8.37 -4.06 -2.30
C PRO A 170 -7.14 -4.93 -2.04
N HIS A 171 -6.52 -4.82 -0.85
CA HIS A 171 -5.38 -5.66 -0.48
C HIS A 171 -5.78 -7.14 -0.36
N LEU A 172 -6.91 -7.45 0.26
CA LEU A 172 -7.45 -8.81 0.31
C LEU A 172 -7.67 -9.38 -1.09
N THR A 173 -8.29 -8.61 -1.98
CA THR A 173 -8.51 -9.02 -3.38
C THR A 173 -7.19 -9.35 -4.07
N THR A 174 -6.17 -8.52 -3.87
CA THR A 174 -4.83 -8.72 -4.45
C THR A 174 -4.17 -9.98 -3.88
N LEU A 175 -4.25 -10.20 -2.57
CA LEU A 175 -3.66 -11.35 -1.89
C LEU A 175 -4.41 -12.66 -2.17
N HIS A 176 -5.70 -12.61 -2.54
CA HIS A 176 -6.48 -13.79 -2.95
C HIS A 176 -6.17 -14.26 -4.37
N GLN A 177 -5.91 -13.32 -5.29
CA GLN A 177 -5.80 -13.57 -6.73
C GLN A 177 -4.86 -14.73 -7.15
N PRO A 178 -3.71 -14.98 -6.49
CA PRO A 178 -2.83 -16.09 -6.87
C PRO A 178 -3.41 -17.49 -6.62
N PHE A 179 -4.42 -17.62 -5.76
CA PHE A 179 -4.86 -18.87 -5.15
C PHE A 179 -6.16 -19.40 -5.77
N ASP A 180 -6.39 -20.70 -5.61
CA ASP A 180 -7.48 -21.44 -6.27
C ASP A 180 -8.79 -21.42 -5.44
N GLY A 181 -8.78 -20.84 -4.23
CA GLY A 181 -9.98 -20.78 -3.39
C GLY A 181 -9.79 -19.95 -2.12
N VAL A 182 -10.91 -19.63 -1.46
CA VAL A 182 -10.95 -18.94 -0.17
C VAL A 182 -11.91 -19.64 0.78
N ILE A 183 -11.40 -19.99 1.95
CA ILE A 183 -12.13 -20.49 3.11
C ILE A 183 -12.10 -19.39 4.18
N GLU A 184 -13.23 -19.14 4.81
CA GLU A 184 -13.37 -18.09 5.83
C GLU A 184 -13.78 -18.68 7.18
N ILE A 185 -13.08 -18.25 8.22
CA ILE A 185 -13.46 -18.44 9.62
C ILE A 185 -13.98 -17.11 10.15
N GLU A 186 -15.25 -17.09 10.56
CA GLU A 186 -15.87 -15.96 11.25
C GLU A 186 -15.86 -16.20 12.77
N ARG A 187 -15.62 -15.13 13.53
CA ARG A 187 -15.76 -15.11 14.99
C ARG A 187 -16.86 -14.12 15.35
N THR A 188 -17.96 -14.62 15.90
CA THR A 188 -19.11 -13.79 16.28
C THR A 188 -19.44 -13.97 17.76
N ARG A 189 -19.84 -12.89 18.43
CA ARG A 189 -20.38 -12.98 19.79
C ARG A 189 -21.87 -13.31 19.71
N SER A 190 -22.28 -14.37 20.39
CA SER A 190 -23.68 -14.75 20.57
C SER A 190 -23.98 -14.86 22.06
N GLY A 191 -24.64 -13.84 22.62
CA GLY A 191 -24.78 -13.67 24.07
C GLY A 191 -23.41 -13.56 24.74
N ASP A 192 -23.15 -14.46 25.69
CA ASP A 192 -21.87 -14.53 26.43
C ASP A 192 -20.87 -15.52 25.83
N ARG A 193 -21.16 -16.07 24.64
CA ARG A 193 -20.30 -17.05 23.97
C ARG A 193 -19.72 -16.52 22.68
N ILE A 194 -18.46 -16.87 22.45
CA ILE A 194 -17.80 -16.69 21.16
C ILE A 194 -18.14 -17.92 20.32
N VAL A 195 -18.90 -17.71 19.24
CA VAL A 195 -19.26 -18.73 18.26
C VAL A 195 -18.37 -18.54 17.03
N ARG A 196 -17.67 -19.61 16.66
CA ARG A 196 -16.87 -19.64 15.44
C ARG A 196 -17.65 -20.35 14.36
N LYS A 197 -17.61 -19.81 13.15
CA LYS A 197 -18.21 -20.43 11.98
C LYS A 197 -17.17 -20.52 10.88
N ILE A 198 -17.23 -21.59 10.09
CA ILE A 198 -16.37 -21.79 8.92
C ILE A 198 -17.24 -21.94 7.68
N GLY A 199 -16.83 -21.30 6.60
CA GLY A 199 -17.51 -21.32 5.31
C GLY A 199 -16.50 -21.36 4.17
N VAL A 200 -16.92 -21.86 3.01
CA VAL A 200 -16.10 -21.85 1.80
C VAL A 200 -16.72 -20.81 0.87
N LEU A 201 -16.00 -19.72 0.62
CA LEU A 201 -16.50 -18.61 -0.19
C LEU A 201 -16.46 -18.95 -1.67
N HIS A 202 -15.32 -19.48 -2.12
CA HIS A 202 -15.17 -20.04 -3.45
C HIS A 202 -14.06 -21.07 -3.44
N LEU A 203 -14.16 -22.05 -4.33
CA LEU A 203 -13.12 -23.04 -4.55
C LEU A 203 -13.20 -23.48 -6.01
N LYS A 204 -12.09 -23.31 -6.73
CA LYS A 204 -12.00 -23.63 -8.14
C LYS A 204 -12.38 -25.10 -8.39
N ASP A 205 -13.12 -25.32 -9.47
CA ASP A 205 -13.55 -26.65 -9.92
C ASP A 205 -14.37 -27.46 -8.88
N THR A 206 -14.93 -26.79 -7.87
CA THR A 206 -15.74 -27.40 -6.80
C THR A 206 -17.00 -26.57 -6.57
N ALA A 207 -18.14 -27.22 -6.34
CA ALA A 207 -19.35 -26.56 -5.85
C ALA A 207 -19.42 -26.70 -4.32
N PRO A 208 -18.89 -25.74 -3.53
CA PRO A 208 -18.94 -25.83 -2.09
C PRO A 208 -20.36 -25.67 -1.55
N ASP A 209 -20.60 -26.24 -0.37
CA ASP A 209 -21.76 -25.94 0.45
C ASP A 209 -21.72 -24.44 0.84
N PRO A 210 -22.72 -23.63 0.45
CA PRO A 210 -22.72 -22.19 0.73
C PRO A 210 -23.01 -21.88 2.21
N THR A 211 -23.32 -22.88 3.02
CA THR A 211 -23.67 -22.69 4.43
C THR A 211 -22.43 -22.62 5.32
N PHE A 212 -22.31 -21.55 6.10
CA PHE A 212 -21.39 -21.50 7.23
C PHE A 212 -21.80 -22.53 8.30
N ARG A 213 -20.82 -23.29 8.79
CA ARG A 213 -21.02 -24.32 9.83
C ARG A 213 -20.30 -23.93 11.11
N VAL A 214 -20.84 -24.31 12.27
CA VAL A 214 -20.20 -24.03 13.56
C VAL A 214 -18.90 -24.81 13.66
N LEU A 215 -17.85 -24.13 14.13
CA LEU A 215 -16.51 -24.67 14.32
C LEU A 215 -16.20 -24.69 15.83
N GLU A 216 -16.00 -25.86 16.39
CA GLU A 216 -15.57 -26.04 17.78
C GLU A 216 -14.08 -26.34 17.84
N MET A 217 -13.39 -25.68 18.77
CA MET A 217 -12.01 -25.97 19.13
C MET A 217 -12.00 -26.95 20.29
N THR A 218 -11.29 -28.07 20.14
CA THR A 218 -11.11 -29.08 21.20
C THR A 218 -9.62 -29.38 21.35
N GLU A 219 -9.23 -30.06 22.43
CA GLU A 219 -7.85 -30.53 22.62
C GLU A 219 -7.41 -31.52 21.51
N ALA A 220 -8.35 -32.18 20.85
CA ALA A 220 -8.09 -33.08 19.72
C ALA A 220 -8.06 -32.35 18.36
N GLY A 221 -8.11 -31.01 18.35
CA GLY A 221 -8.15 -30.17 17.16
C GLY A 221 -9.54 -29.58 16.89
N LEU A 222 -9.78 -29.20 15.64
CA LEU A 222 -10.99 -28.49 15.22
C LEU A 222 -12.07 -29.43 14.69
N ARG A 223 -13.31 -29.23 15.14
CA ARG A 223 -14.48 -30.02 14.72
C ARG A 223 -15.57 -29.13 14.15
N VAL A 224 -16.06 -29.48 12.96
CA VAL A 224 -17.28 -28.88 12.40
C VAL A 224 -18.49 -29.58 13.01
N VAL A 225 -19.39 -28.81 13.62
CA VAL A 225 -20.58 -29.32 14.31
C VAL A 225 -21.85 -28.87 13.58
N ALA A 226 -22.87 -29.74 13.57
CA ALA A 226 -24.19 -29.38 13.08
C ALA A 226 -24.81 -28.32 14.02
N ASP A 227 -25.45 -27.31 13.44
CA ASP A 227 -26.06 -26.21 14.19
C ASP A 227 -27.05 -26.80 15.23
N PRO A 228 -26.88 -26.54 16.55
CA PRO A 228 -27.83 -27.04 17.53
C PRO A 228 -29.21 -26.44 17.23
N ALA A 229 -30.22 -27.31 17.04
CA ALA A 229 -31.57 -26.90 16.71
C ALA A 229 -32.06 -25.83 17.70
N LYS A 230 -32.34 -24.63 17.17
CA LYS A 230 -32.80 -23.47 17.94
C LYS A 230 -34.16 -23.81 18.59
N PRO A 231 -34.34 -23.65 19.92
CA PRO A 231 -35.65 -23.71 20.54
C PRO A 231 -36.53 -22.61 19.93
N THR A 232 -37.73 -22.99 19.48
CA THR A 232 -38.76 -22.06 19.00
C THR A 232 -39.23 -21.15 20.13
N GLU A 233 -38.83 -19.89 20.09
CA GLU A 233 -39.54 -18.80 20.77
C GLU A 233 -40.55 -18.15 19.80
N PRO A 234 -41.77 -17.81 20.26
CA PRO A 234 -42.77 -17.19 19.43
C PRO A 234 -42.56 -15.67 19.33
N GLY A 235 -42.43 -15.16 18.09
CA GLY A 235 -42.79 -13.79 17.75
C GLY A 235 -41.69 -12.74 17.82
N SER A 236 -40.67 -12.83 16.95
CA SER A 236 -40.00 -11.64 16.43
C SER A 236 -39.47 -11.95 15.03
N VAL A 237 -40.07 -11.33 14.01
CA VAL A 237 -39.64 -11.48 12.62
C VAL A 237 -38.34 -10.69 12.44
N GLY A 238 -37.21 -11.36 12.72
CA GLY A 238 -35.90 -10.94 12.26
C GLY A 238 -35.73 -11.37 10.81
N ARG A 239 -35.70 -10.42 9.88
CA ARG A 239 -35.33 -10.69 8.49
C ARG A 239 -33.80 -10.73 8.38
N GLY A 240 -33.28 -11.91 8.08
CA GLY A 240 -31.92 -12.09 7.59
C GLY A 240 -31.75 -11.43 6.22
N LYS A 241 -30.49 -11.34 5.76
CA LYS A 241 -30.10 -10.82 4.43
C LYS A 241 -31.11 -11.26 3.37
N VAL A 242 -31.86 -10.29 2.87
CA VAL A 242 -32.91 -10.49 1.90
C VAL A 242 -32.24 -10.68 0.54
N LEU A 243 -32.39 -11.87 -0.05
CA LEU A 243 -32.53 -11.97 -1.50
C LEU A 243 -33.65 -10.98 -1.86
N GLU A 244 -33.30 -9.82 -2.44
CA GLU A 244 -34.23 -8.72 -2.76
C GLU A 244 -35.53 -9.31 -3.28
N SER A 245 -36.61 -9.18 -2.51
CA SER A 245 -37.89 -9.78 -2.91
C SER A 245 -38.33 -9.12 -4.22
N GLN A 246 -39.06 -9.85 -5.08
CA GLN A 246 -39.57 -9.28 -6.34
C GLN A 246 -40.37 -7.98 -6.10
N ASP A 247 -41.01 -7.87 -4.92
CA ASP A 247 -41.71 -6.67 -4.47
C ASP A 247 -40.78 -5.51 -4.09
N GLU A 248 -39.66 -5.77 -3.41
CA GLU A 248 -38.64 -4.75 -3.09
C GLU A 248 -37.88 -4.28 -4.35
N ARG A 249 -37.57 -5.20 -5.27
CA ARG A 249 -36.98 -4.87 -6.58
C ARG A 249 -37.95 -4.01 -7.41
N ALA A 250 -39.24 -4.34 -7.39
CA ALA A 250 -40.28 -3.54 -8.04
C ALA A 250 -40.47 -2.16 -7.38
N GLN A 251 -40.39 -2.07 -6.05
CA GLN A 251 -40.43 -0.80 -5.32
C GLN A 251 -39.23 0.09 -5.64
N ARG A 252 -38.03 -0.49 -5.71
CA ARG A 252 -36.80 0.24 -6.08
C ARG A 252 -36.84 0.75 -7.52
N LEU A 253 -37.31 -0.06 -8.47
CA LEU A 253 -37.48 0.36 -9.86
C LEU A 253 -38.53 1.47 -10.00
N ARG A 254 -39.62 1.43 -9.23
CA ARG A 254 -40.61 2.52 -9.15
C ARG A 254 -40.01 3.81 -8.59
N LEU A 255 -39.17 3.70 -7.56
CA LEU A 255 -38.47 4.85 -6.99
C LEU A 255 -37.50 5.48 -8.00
N ILE A 256 -36.74 4.67 -8.74
CA ILE A 256 -35.84 5.16 -9.81
C ILE A 256 -36.63 5.91 -10.89
N LEU A 257 -37.76 5.35 -11.33
CA LEU A 257 -38.65 6.04 -12.28
C LEU A 257 -39.19 7.35 -11.72
N GLN A 258 -39.57 7.39 -10.44
CA GLN A 258 -40.08 8.60 -9.79
C GLN A 258 -39.00 9.69 -9.73
N ILE A 259 -37.78 9.34 -9.30
CA ILE A 259 -36.65 10.29 -9.23
C ILE A 259 -36.30 10.81 -10.63
N ALA A 260 -36.17 9.93 -11.62
CA ALA A 260 -35.88 10.34 -12.99
C ALA A 260 -36.99 11.25 -13.55
N THR A 261 -38.26 10.96 -13.24
CA THR A 261 -39.39 11.79 -13.66
C THR A 261 -39.34 13.18 -13.01
N GLU A 262 -39.07 13.28 -11.71
CA GLU A 262 -38.93 14.58 -11.04
C GLU A 262 -37.75 15.39 -11.59
N ARG A 263 -36.61 14.75 -11.87
CA ARG A 263 -35.48 15.40 -12.53
C ARG A 263 -35.82 15.92 -13.92
N LEU A 264 -36.59 15.16 -14.70
CA LEU A 264 -37.03 15.58 -16.03
C LEU A 264 -38.10 16.69 -16.02
N LYS A 265 -38.84 16.86 -14.91
CA LYS A 265 -39.72 18.03 -14.72
C LYS A 265 -38.91 19.31 -14.49
N LEU A 266 -37.81 19.20 -13.75
CA LEU A 266 -36.92 20.33 -13.46
C LEU A 266 -36.02 20.66 -14.67
N ASN A 267 -35.49 19.64 -15.33
CA ASN A 267 -34.69 19.75 -16.54
C ASN A 267 -35.10 18.70 -17.58
N PRO A 268 -35.92 19.05 -18.58
CA PRO A 268 -36.37 18.13 -19.62
C PRO A 268 -35.25 17.56 -20.52
N GLN A 269 -34.04 18.11 -20.46
CA GLN A 269 -32.87 17.67 -21.23
C GLN A 269 -31.81 16.96 -20.38
N ASP A 270 -32.13 16.53 -19.15
CA ASP A 270 -31.21 15.78 -18.29
C ASP A 270 -30.93 14.37 -18.89
N ALA A 271 -29.75 14.23 -19.47
CA ALA A 271 -29.31 13.02 -20.17
C ALA A 271 -29.24 11.79 -19.24
N ASP A 272 -28.77 11.97 -18.01
CA ASP A 272 -28.64 10.90 -17.00
C ASP A 272 -30.01 10.44 -16.52
N ALA A 273 -30.93 11.38 -16.31
CA ALA A 273 -32.31 11.06 -15.94
C ALA A 273 -33.05 10.32 -17.07
N LEU A 274 -32.82 10.69 -18.34
CA LEU A 274 -33.37 9.96 -19.49
C LEU A 274 -32.80 8.54 -19.58
N PHE A 275 -31.49 8.35 -19.41
CA PHE A 275 -30.89 7.03 -19.45
C PHE A 275 -31.37 6.12 -18.30
N ALA A 276 -31.42 6.66 -17.08
CA ALA A 276 -31.93 5.95 -15.90
C ALA A 276 -33.41 5.55 -16.07
N MET A 277 -34.24 6.45 -16.62
CA MET A 277 -35.64 6.16 -16.92
C MET A 277 -35.77 5.02 -17.94
N ALA A 278 -35.00 5.07 -19.03
CA ALA A 278 -35.00 4.01 -20.05
C ALA A 278 -34.56 2.65 -19.51
N ALA A 279 -33.53 2.61 -18.66
CA ALA A 279 -33.04 1.38 -18.05
C ALA A 279 -34.05 0.78 -17.05
N ALA A 280 -34.73 1.63 -16.27
CA ALA A 280 -35.79 1.18 -15.37
C ALA A 280 -37.02 0.65 -16.13
N GLN A 281 -37.44 1.32 -17.22
CA GLN A 281 -38.50 0.84 -18.11
C GLN A 281 -38.15 -0.51 -18.75
N ALA A 282 -36.91 -0.66 -19.25
CA ALA A 282 -36.40 -1.91 -19.81
C ALA A 282 -36.51 -3.10 -18.84
N THR A 283 -36.25 -2.84 -17.56
CA THR A 283 -36.28 -3.83 -16.49
C THR A 283 -37.70 -4.18 -16.05
N LEU A 284 -38.64 -3.23 -16.17
CA LEU A 284 -40.08 -3.41 -15.91
C LEU A 284 -40.87 -3.93 -17.12
N ASP A 285 -40.17 -4.54 -18.09
CA ASP A 285 -40.72 -5.10 -19.33
C ASP A 285 -41.38 -4.09 -20.29
N ASP A 286 -41.18 -2.79 -20.09
CA ASP A 286 -41.57 -1.73 -21.01
C ASP A 286 -40.44 -1.40 -22.01
N ALA A 287 -40.16 -2.35 -22.89
CA ALA A 287 -39.10 -2.19 -23.89
C ALA A 287 -39.40 -1.08 -24.92
N LYS A 288 -40.68 -0.79 -25.18
CA LYS A 288 -41.09 0.26 -26.12
C LYS A 288 -40.90 1.66 -25.51
N GLY A 289 -41.36 1.88 -24.28
CA GLY A 289 -41.15 3.14 -23.58
C GLY A 289 -39.66 3.41 -23.33
N GLY A 290 -38.88 2.37 -23.01
CA GLY A 290 -37.43 2.48 -22.93
C GLY A 290 -36.77 2.96 -24.22
N LEU A 291 -37.21 2.47 -25.40
CA LEU A 291 -36.70 2.94 -26.69
C LEU A 291 -37.08 4.38 -26.99
N GLU A 292 -38.33 4.78 -26.72
CA GLU A 292 -38.78 6.17 -26.91
C GLU A 292 -37.95 7.14 -26.05
N THR A 293 -37.65 6.75 -24.81
CA THR A 293 -36.79 7.52 -23.91
C THR A 293 -35.35 7.60 -24.44
N LEU A 294 -34.80 6.51 -24.97
CA LEU A 294 -33.46 6.51 -25.60
C LEU A 294 -33.44 7.25 -26.95
N ASP A 295 -34.54 7.35 -27.67
CA ASP A 295 -34.66 8.20 -28.85
C ASP A 295 -34.59 9.68 -28.47
N ARG A 296 -35.23 10.07 -27.36
CA ARG A 296 -35.10 11.44 -26.81
C ARG A 296 -33.68 11.72 -26.34
N LEU A 297 -33.04 10.77 -25.64
CA LEU A 297 -31.64 10.89 -25.24
C LEU A 297 -30.72 11.03 -26.46
N ALA A 298 -30.92 10.22 -27.50
CA ALA A 298 -30.11 10.30 -28.73
C ALA A 298 -30.26 11.62 -29.50
N GLN A 299 -31.37 12.34 -29.33
CA GLN A 299 -31.57 13.68 -29.88
C GLN A 299 -30.83 14.77 -29.09
N ILE A 300 -30.58 14.53 -27.80
CA ILE A 300 -29.88 15.46 -26.89
C ILE A 300 -28.37 15.20 -26.96
N ASP A 301 -27.97 13.95 -26.76
CA ASP A 301 -26.58 13.48 -26.82
C ASP A 301 -26.52 12.12 -27.52
N SER A 302 -26.14 12.14 -28.79
CA SER A 302 -25.97 10.92 -29.59
C SER A 302 -24.72 10.11 -29.23
N ALA A 303 -23.80 10.67 -28.43
CA ALA A 303 -22.58 10.01 -27.98
C ALA A 303 -22.66 9.56 -26.51
N TYR A 304 -23.84 9.66 -25.90
CA TYR A 304 -24.03 9.32 -24.49
C TYR A 304 -23.59 7.88 -24.17
N PRO A 305 -22.74 7.64 -23.15
CA PRO A 305 -22.23 6.32 -22.84
C PRO A 305 -23.32 5.28 -22.61
N GLY A 306 -23.25 4.15 -23.31
CA GLY A 306 -24.20 3.04 -23.16
C GLY A 306 -25.55 3.22 -23.87
N LEU A 307 -25.83 4.38 -24.49
CA LEU A 307 -27.06 4.66 -25.25
C LEU A 307 -27.32 3.61 -26.34
N TRP A 308 -26.38 3.45 -27.27
CA TRP A 308 -26.54 2.56 -28.43
C TRP A 308 -26.49 1.08 -28.05
N VAL A 309 -25.76 0.75 -26.97
CA VAL A 309 -25.73 -0.61 -26.40
C VAL A 309 -27.11 -0.99 -25.85
N LEU A 310 -27.74 -0.11 -25.08
CA LEU A 310 -29.07 -0.37 -24.51
C LEU A 310 -30.17 -0.40 -25.60
N LYS A 311 -30.10 0.49 -26.61
CA LYS A 311 -31.01 0.44 -27.78
C LYS A 311 -30.91 -0.87 -28.54
N THR A 312 -29.70 -1.40 -28.72
CA THR A 312 -29.47 -2.69 -29.38
C THR A 312 -30.21 -3.82 -28.64
N LYS A 313 -30.11 -3.86 -27.30
CA LYS A 313 -30.78 -4.85 -26.47
C LYS A 313 -32.31 -4.74 -26.53
N LEU A 314 -32.85 -3.53 -26.51
CA LEU A 314 -34.31 -3.31 -26.57
C LEU A 314 -34.91 -3.63 -27.94
N HIS A 315 -34.25 -3.25 -29.05
CA HIS A 315 -34.69 -3.64 -30.39
C HIS A 315 -34.64 -5.16 -30.59
N ALA A 316 -33.61 -5.84 -30.04
CA ALA A 316 -33.54 -7.29 -30.06
C ALA A 316 -34.70 -7.93 -29.29
N LYS A 317 -35.02 -7.41 -28.09
CA LYS A 317 -36.16 -7.88 -27.27
C LYS A 317 -37.52 -7.69 -27.97
N LEU A 318 -37.65 -6.69 -28.82
CA LEU A 318 -38.87 -6.43 -29.62
C LEU A 318 -38.88 -7.15 -30.98
N GLY A 319 -37.90 -8.00 -31.28
CA GLY A 319 -37.82 -8.73 -32.56
C GLY A 319 -37.45 -7.88 -33.77
N GLN A 320 -36.94 -6.65 -33.56
CA GLN A 320 -36.60 -5.69 -34.61
C GLN A 320 -35.13 -5.83 -35.03
N ALA A 321 -34.80 -6.96 -35.67
CA ALA A 321 -33.42 -7.36 -35.97
C ALA A 321 -32.62 -6.32 -36.79
N ASP A 322 -33.26 -5.63 -37.73
CA ASP A 322 -32.58 -4.64 -38.57
C ASP A 322 -32.22 -3.36 -37.79
N LEU A 323 -33.07 -2.92 -36.87
CA LEU A 323 -32.82 -1.74 -36.01
C LEU A 323 -31.82 -2.06 -34.91
N ALA A 324 -31.82 -3.29 -34.38
CA ALA A 324 -30.78 -3.77 -33.48
C ALA A 324 -29.41 -3.78 -34.18
N ARG A 325 -29.35 -4.24 -35.44
CA ARG A 325 -28.11 -4.24 -36.22
C ARG A 325 -27.59 -2.82 -36.46
N GLN A 326 -28.45 -1.88 -36.81
CA GLN A 326 -28.09 -0.47 -37.00
C GLN A 326 -27.60 0.19 -35.70
N SER A 327 -28.28 -0.07 -34.58
CA SER A 327 -27.89 0.45 -33.26
C SER A 327 -26.54 -0.11 -32.80
N ARG A 328 -26.25 -1.39 -33.13
CA ARG A 328 -24.96 -2.01 -32.82
C ARG A 328 -23.82 -1.38 -33.62
N VAL A 329 -24.03 -1.11 -34.92
CA VAL A 329 -23.03 -0.42 -35.75
C VAL A 329 -22.72 0.96 -35.17
N ARG A 330 -23.76 1.71 -34.74
CA ARG A 330 -23.56 3.01 -34.10
C ARG A 330 -22.86 2.93 -32.74
N ALA A 331 -23.11 1.88 -31.95
CA ALA A 331 -22.40 1.66 -30.69
C ALA A 331 -20.88 1.54 -30.92
N LEU A 332 -20.48 0.85 -31.99
CA LEU A 332 -19.08 0.68 -32.39
C LEU A 332 -18.48 1.98 -32.96
N GLU A 333 -19.30 2.86 -33.56
CA GLU A 333 -18.87 4.16 -34.09
C GLU A 333 -18.83 5.27 -33.03
N SER A 334 -19.62 5.15 -31.94
CA SER A 334 -19.76 6.18 -30.89
C SER A 334 -18.83 6.00 -29.69
N GLU A 335 -18.04 4.93 -29.63
CA GLU A 335 -16.95 4.85 -28.65
C GLU A 335 -15.93 5.96 -28.96
N PRO A 336 -15.67 6.89 -28.03
CA PRO A 336 -14.87 8.05 -28.34
C PRO A 336 -13.42 7.67 -28.66
N GLU A 337 -12.88 8.37 -29.65
CA GLU A 337 -11.46 8.56 -29.99
C GLU A 337 -10.55 8.97 -28.80
N ALA A 338 -10.99 8.88 -27.55
CA ALA A 338 -10.18 9.00 -26.35
C ALA A 338 -9.18 7.84 -26.17
N ALA A 339 -9.33 6.74 -26.93
CA ALA A 339 -8.42 5.59 -26.89
C ALA A 339 -7.24 5.66 -27.89
N LYS A 340 -7.07 6.74 -28.68
CA LYS A 340 -5.99 6.84 -29.69
C LYS A 340 -5.25 8.18 -29.64
N ALA A 341 -4.40 8.36 -28.62
CA ALA A 341 -3.13 9.11 -28.73
C ALA A 341 -2.34 9.07 -27.41
N VAL A 342 -1.66 7.95 -27.13
CA VAL A 342 -0.39 8.00 -26.41
C VAL A 342 0.53 7.00 -27.10
N ASP A 343 1.62 7.50 -27.68
CA ASP A 343 2.75 6.73 -28.22
C ASP A 343 3.51 6.05 -27.05
N ALA A 344 2.79 5.26 -26.26
CA ALA A 344 3.32 4.58 -25.09
C ALA A 344 4.05 3.33 -25.57
N THR A 345 5.38 3.40 -25.50
CA THR A 345 6.21 2.20 -25.60
C THR A 345 6.35 1.59 -24.22
N VAL A 346 6.25 0.27 -24.13
CA VAL A 346 6.43 -0.49 -22.90
C VAL A 346 7.83 -1.12 -22.94
N PRO A 347 8.61 -1.06 -21.84
CA PRO A 347 9.91 -1.71 -21.81
C PRO A 347 9.74 -3.22 -21.94
N CYS A 348 10.50 -3.83 -22.86
CA CYS A 348 10.50 -5.27 -23.03
C CYS A 348 10.91 -5.96 -21.72
N PRO A 349 10.12 -6.91 -21.17
CA PRO A 349 10.40 -7.54 -19.87
C PRO A 349 11.68 -8.39 -19.85
N MET A 350 12.32 -8.61 -21.00
CA MET A 350 13.57 -9.36 -21.13
C MET A 350 14.81 -8.48 -21.35
N CYS A 351 14.67 -7.27 -21.91
CA CYS A 351 15.82 -6.44 -22.27
C CYS A 351 15.60 -4.94 -22.13
N GLU A 352 14.45 -4.53 -21.60
CA GLU A 352 14.03 -3.15 -21.31
C GLU A 352 13.95 -2.20 -22.52
N ALA A 353 14.27 -2.69 -23.73
CA ALA A 353 14.12 -1.90 -24.95
C ALA A 353 12.64 -1.52 -25.17
N PRO A 354 12.36 -0.29 -25.61
CA PRO A 354 11.00 0.18 -25.83
C PRO A 354 10.35 -0.62 -26.97
N VAL A 355 9.18 -1.20 -26.69
CA VAL A 355 8.38 -1.98 -27.62
C VAL A 355 6.98 -1.37 -27.68
N ALA A 356 6.41 -1.22 -28.88
CA ALA A 356 5.04 -0.74 -29.04
C ALA A 356 4.06 -1.73 -28.37
N ILE A 357 2.99 -1.22 -27.74
CA ILE A 357 2.03 -2.02 -26.96
C ILE A 357 1.42 -3.17 -27.78
N ASP A 358 1.30 -3.01 -29.09
CA ASP A 358 0.73 -3.97 -30.04
C ASP A 358 1.76 -4.87 -30.74
N ALA A 359 3.06 -4.68 -30.47
CA ALA A 359 4.09 -5.47 -31.15
C ALA A 359 4.11 -6.92 -30.62
N THR A 360 4.05 -7.89 -31.51
CA THR A 360 4.03 -9.34 -31.18
C THR A 360 5.43 -9.94 -30.99
N SER A 361 6.49 -9.14 -31.15
CA SER A 361 7.86 -9.53 -30.79
C SER A 361 8.76 -8.33 -30.59
N CYS A 362 9.74 -8.43 -29.68
CA CYS A 362 10.73 -7.38 -29.46
C CYS A 362 11.78 -7.39 -30.57
N ALA A 363 11.96 -6.25 -31.25
CA ALA A 363 12.98 -6.10 -32.30
C ALA A 363 14.43 -6.19 -31.78
N ASN A 364 14.66 -5.98 -30.48
CA ASN A 364 16.00 -5.97 -29.88
C ASN A 364 16.46 -7.35 -29.39
N CYS A 365 15.64 -8.07 -28.61
CA CYS A 365 16.01 -9.38 -28.06
C CYS A 365 15.30 -10.57 -28.73
N GLY A 366 14.36 -10.33 -29.64
CA GLY A 366 13.65 -11.37 -30.38
C GLY A 366 12.63 -12.17 -29.58
N VAL A 367 12.34 -11.79 -28.32
CA VAL A 367 11.29 -12.44 -27.53
C VAL A 367 9.94 -12.21 -28.21
N LYS A 368 9.19 -13.29 -28.41
CA LYS A 368 7.84 -13.24 -28.98
C LYS A 368 6.84 -13.09 -27.85
N PHE A 369 5.93 -12.13 -28.00
CA PHE A 369 4.81 -11.97 -27.07
C PHE A 369 3.69 -12.89 -27.55
N THR A 370 3.17 -13.73 -26.66
CA THR A 370 2.00 -14.56 -26.95
C THR A 370 0.80 -13.64 -27.06
N PRO A 371 -0.03 -13.72 -28.12
CA PRO A 371 -1.23 -12.91 -28.21
C PRO A 371 -2.16 -13.32 -27.06
N THR A 372 -2.37 -12.40 -26.13
CA THR A 372 -3.43 -12.48 -25.13
C THR A 372 -4.76 -12.34 -25.86
N ARG A 373 -5.66 -13.30 -25.66
CA ARG A 373 -7.09 -13.08 -25.88
C ARG A 373 -7.47 -11.78 -25.18
N THR A 374 -8.17 -10.90 -25.88
CA THR A 374 -8.65 -9.66 -25.30
C THR A 374 -9.95 -9.92 -24.52
N LEU A 375 -10.27 -9.00 -23.61
CA LEU A 375 -11.48 -9.03 -22.79
C LEU A 375 -12.77 -9.07 -23.65
N GLU A 376 -12.69 -8.69 -24.92
CA GLU A 376 -13.81 -8.80 -25.87
C GLU A 376 -14.18 -10.25 -26.21
N ASP A 377 -13.22 -11.18 -26.29
CA ASP A 377 -13.51 -12.60 -26.56
C ASP A 377 -14.19 -13.30 -25.36
N GLU A 378 -13.93 -12.84 -24.12
CA GLU A 378 -14.56 -13.38 -22.90
C GLU A 378 -15.95 -12.78 -22.62
N LEU A 379 -16.24 -11.58 -23.16
CA LEU A 379 -17.54 -10.92 -23.05
C LEU A 379 -18.56 -11.46 -24.07
N ASP A 380 -18.12 -11.93 -25.24
CA ASP A 380 -18.97 -12.62 -26.22
C ASP A 380 -19.41 -14.02 -25.71
N ASP A 381 -18.55 -14.72 -24.95
CA ASP A 381 -18.87 -16.01 -24.33
C ASP A 381 -19.87 -15.86 -23.14
N LEU A 382 -19.75 -14.77 -22.36
CA LEU A 382 -20.72 -14.40 -21.31
C LEU A 382 -22.09 -13.97 -21.87
N GLY A 383 -22.09 -13.34 -23.05
CA GLY A 383 -23.30 -13.02 -23.80
C GLY A 383 -24.04 -14.26 -24.31
N HIS A 384 -23.31 -15.30 -24.72
CA HIS A 384 -23.91 -16.58 -25.14
C HIS A 384 -24.48 -17.38 -23.96
N ALA A 385 -23.84 -17.34 -22.78
CA ALA A 385 -24.30 -18.03 -21.58
C ALA A 385 -25.64 -17.47 -21.03
N ALA A 386 -25.81 -16.15 -21.02
CA ALA A 386 -27.06 -15.51 -20.55
C ALA A 386 -28.24 -15.71 -21.51
N ILE A 387 -27.98 -15.89 -22.81
CA ILE A 387 -29.01 -16.20 -23.82
C ILE A 387 -29.39 -17.69 -23.78
N GLN A 388 -28.48 -18.57 -23.36
CA GLN A 388 -28.75 -20.01 -23.29
C GLN A 388 -29.58 -20.40 -22.06
N GLU A 389 -29.46 -19.65 -20.96
CA GLU A 389 -30.26 -19.84 -19.74
C GLU A 389 -31.71 -19.34 -19.90
N MET A 390 -31.94 -18.34 -20.76
CA MET A 390 -33.29 -17.92 -21.16
C MET A 390 -33.99 -18.90 -22.13
N VAL A 391 -33.25 -19.82 -22.77
CA VAL A 391 -33.79 -20.76 -23.77
C VAL A 391 -34.11 -22.14 -23.17
N GLU A 392 -33.60 -22.48 -21.98
CA GLU A 392 -33.90 -23.77 -21.33
C GLU A 392 -35.21 -23.77 -20.52
N GLU A 393 -35.82 -22.60 -20.23
CA GLU A 393 -37.15 -22.53 -19.62
C GLU A 393 -38.33 -22.55 -20.63
N GLU A 394 -38.09 -22.37 -21.94
CA GLU A 394 -39.16 -22.26 -22.95
C GLU A 394 -39.25 -23.42 -23.98
N LEU A 395 -38.46 -24.49 -23.88
CA LEU A 395 -38.49 -25.62 -24.84
C LEU A 395 -38.58 -27.02 -24.21
N GLY A 396 -39.24 -27.13 -23.05
CA GLY A 396 -39.57 -28.42 -22.40
C GLY A 396 -40.65 -29.26 -23.11
N GLU A 397 -41.36 -28.71 -24.10
CA GLU A 397 -42.44 -29.41 -24.79
C GLU A 397 -42.37 -29.18 -26.30
N GLU A 398 -41.44 -29.82 -27.02
CA GLU A 398 -41.72 -30.34 -28.37
C GLU A 398 -40.53 -31.12 -28.98
N LYS A 399 -40.87 -32.27 -29.60
CA LYS A 399 -40.06 -33.09 -30.53
C LYS A 399 -39.17 -34.19 -29.93
N SER A 400 -39.86 -35.16 -29.37
CA SER A 400 -39.67 -36.55 -29.79
C SER A 400 -39.91 -36.72 -31.30
N ARG A 401 -38.84 -36.80 -32.11
CA ARG A 401 -38.70 -37.55 -33.39
C ARG A 401 -37.63 -36.91 -34.30
N ALA A 402 -36.45 -37.54 -34.38
CA ALA A 402 -35.76 -37.87 -35.64
C ALA A 402 -34.43 -38.60 -35.35
N LYS A 403 -34.11 -39.58 -36.21
CA LYS A 403 -32.90 -40.44 -36.18
C LYS A 403 -31.73 -39.79 -36.95
N PRO A 404 -30.48 -40.30 -36.80
CA PRO A 404 -29.25 -39.56 -37.07
C PRO A 404 -28.76 -39.65 -38.53
N VAL A 405 -28.04 -38.62 -38.98
CA VAL A 405 -27.29 -38.60 -40.26
C VAL A 405 -25.85 -38.13 -39.99
N ASP A 406 -24.93 -38.69 -40.78
CA ASP A 406 -23.51 -38.92 -40.57
C ASP A 406 -22.56 -37.71 -40.37
N LYS A 407 -21.49 -37.96 -39.60
CA LYS A 407 -20.30 -37.11 -39.45
C LYS A 407 -19.35 -37.23 -40.66
N PRO A 408 -18.74 -36.13 -41.12
CA PRO A 408 -17.45 -36.19 -41.83
C PRO A 408 -16.26 -36.02 -40.88
N ALA A 409 -15.19 -36.75 -41.20
CA ALA A 409 -14.00 -36.99 -40.39
C ALA A 409 -12.95 -35.86 -40.45
N SER A 410 -12.13 -35.82 -39.38
CA SER A 410 -10.92 -35.01 -39.22
C SER A 410 -9.83 -35.32 -40.27
N PRO A 411 -8.97 -34.36 -40.64
CA PRO A 411 -7.83 -34.63 -41.52
C PRO A 411 -6.65 -35.28 -40.75
N PRO A 412 -5.84 -36.13 -41.41
CA PRO A 412 -4.83 -36.99 -40.79
C PRO A 412 -3.45 -36.32 -40.58
N PRO A 413 -2.56 -36.94 -39.76
CA PRO A 413 -1.25 -36.41 -39.41
C PRO A 413 -0.20 -36.71 -40.49
N LYS A 414 0.83 -35.87 -40.61
CA LYS A 414 2.02 -36.12 -41.44
C LYS A 414 3.23 -36.52 -40.61
N LEU A 415 3.86 -37.62 -41.00
CA LEU A 415 5.22 -38.08 -40.68
C LEU A 415 5.83 -38.62 -42.01
N PRO A 416 7.11 -39.05 -42.08
CA PRO A 416 8.34 -38.25 -42.13
C PRO A 416 9.21 -38.65 -43.35
N GLU A 417 10.28 -37.92 -43.70
CA GLU A 417 11.31 -38.53 -44.57
C GLU A 417 12.74 -38.07 -44.29
N GLU A 418 13.60 -39.08 -44.18
CA GLU A 418 15.05 -39.13 -43.95
C GLU A 418 15.83 -38.70 -45.23
N ARG A 419 17.15 -38.39 -45.27
CA ARG A 419 18.30 -39.25 -44.90
C ARG A 419 19.65 -38.50 -45.02
N ARG A 420 20.60 -39.00 -44.21
CA ARG A 420 22.04 -38.74 -43.91
C ARG A 420 23.02 -38.87 -45.13
N PRO A 421 24.39 -38.70 -45.05
CA PRO A 421 25.30 -38.86 -43.88
C PRO A 421 26.65 -38.05 -43.74
N THR A 422 27.10 -38.00 -42.47
CA THR A 422 28.43 -38.01 -41.76
C THR A 422 29.82 -37.65 -42.37
N ARG A 423 30.55 -36.77 -41.63
CA ARG A 423 31.95 -36.76 -41.04
C ARG A 423 33.15 -37.39 -41.82
N PRO A 424 34.43 -36.89 -41.71
CA PRO A 424 35.18 -36.76 -40.43
C PRO A 424 36.34 -35.71 -40.28
N ALA A 425 36.91 -35.74 -39.05
CA ALA A 425 38.10 -35.19 -38.34
C ALA A 425 39.33 -34.44 -38.98
N LYS A 426 39.91 -33.54 -38.12
CA LYS A 426 41.29 -32.98 -37.90
C LYS A 426 42.47 -33.40 -38.83
N PRO A 427 43.55 -32.59 -39.05
CA PRO A 427 44.52 -32.20 -38.00
C PRO A 427 45.34 -30.87 -38.22
N THR A 428 46.42 -30.77 -37.44
CA THR A 428 47.40 -29.72 -37.04
C THR A 428 48.35 -29.10 -38.10
N GLU A 429 48.98 -27.98 -37.70
CA GLU A 429 50.34 -27.45 -38.01
C GLU A 429 50.66 -26.45 -39.16
N ALA A 430 51.28 -25.33 -38.73
CA ALA A 430 52.43 -24.54 -39.23
C ALA A 430 52.50 -23.89 -40.66
N THR A 431 52.66 -22.54 -40.62
CA THR A 431 53.40 -21.54 -41.47
C THR A 431 54.18 -21.99 -42.73
N PRO A 432 54.28 -21.18 -43.84
CA PRO A 432 55.34 -20.15 -43.95
C PRO A 432 55.21 -18.98 -45.01
N SER A 433 56.07 -17.96 -44.84
CA SER A 433 56.85 -17.13 -45.82
C SER A 433 56.23 -16.35 -47.01
N LYS A 434 56.66 -15.07 -47.16
CA LYS A 434 57.34 -14.43 -48.32
C LYS A 434 57.78 -13.00 -47.91
N LYS A 435 59.08 -12.71 -47.73
CA LYS A 435 60.15 -12.32 -48.68
C LYS A 435 60.14 -10.83 -49.11
N GLY A 436 61.23 -10.14 -48.78
CA GLY A 436 61.71 -8.89 -49.40
C GLY A 436 63.10 -8.51 -48.88
N LEU A 437 64.13 -8.74 -49.71
CA LEU A 437 65.54 -8.35 -49.55
C LEU A 437 65.64 -6.79 -49.53
N THR A 438 66.64 -6.09 -48.98
CA THR A 438 68.11 -6.16 -49.17
C THR A 438 68.86 -5.29 -48.14
N ASN A 439 70.06 -5.77 -47.75
CA ASN A 439 71.37 -5.10 -47.53
C ASN A 439 71.47 -3.82 -46.67
N GLY A 440 72.44 -3.68 -45.75
CA GLY A 440 73.59 -4.53 -45.42
C GLY A 440 74.49 -3.86 -44.36
N LEU A 441 75.33 -4.69 -43.73
CA LEU A 441 76.64 -4.46 -43.06
C LEU A 441 76.85 -3.14 -42.27
N LEU A 442 77.39 -3.12 -41.04
CA LEU A 442 78.69 -3.71 -40.67
C LEU A 442 78.89 -3.71 -39.14
N LEU A 443 79.72 -4.65 -38.68
CA LEU A 443 80.12 -4.99 -37.32
C LEU A 443 80.86 -3.88 -36.53
N GLY A 444 80.89 -4.01 -35.19
CA GLY A 444 82.14 -3.74 -34.45
C GLY A 444 82.09 -3.12 -33.05
N ARG A 445 82.04 -4.00 -32.03
CA ARG A 445 82.68 -3.98 -30.68
C ARG A 445 83.09 -2.66 -29.96
N ARG A 446 82.61 -2.58 -28.70
CA ARG A 446 83.24 -2.15 -27.41
C ARG A 446 84.36 -1.10 -27.42
N GLY A 447 84.17 -0.02 -26.64
CA GLY A 447 85.24 0.87 -26.17
C GLY A 447 84.78 1.87 -25.10
N ALA A 448 85.62 2.11 -24.10
CA ALA A 448 85.34 2.85 -22.86
C ALA A 448 85.35 4.40 -22.99
N ARG A 449 85.02 5.04 -21.86
CA ARG A 449 84.81 6.48 -21.58
C ARG A 449 85.85 7.45 -22.20
N LYS A 450 85.36 8.57 -22.76
CA LYS A 450 85.96 9.92 -22.64
C LYS A 450 84.86 10.98 -22.69
N ALA A 451 84.89 11.92 -21.75
CA ALA A 451 83.92 13.02 -21.63
C ALA A 451 84.40 14.25 -22.40
N GLY A 452 83.65 14.66 -23.42
CA GLY A 452 83.83 15.94 -24.12
C GLY A 452 82.81 16.98 -23.65
N ARG A 453 83.27 18.21 -23.37
CA ARG A 453 82.43 19.41 -23.20
C ARG A 453 82.36 20.10 -24.57
N THR A 454 81.17 20.39 -25.06
CA THR A 454 80.97 21.20 -26.27
C THR A 454 80.18 22.46 -25.90
N ASN A 455 80.82 23.63 -26.00
CA ASN A 455 80.16 24.93 -25.97
C ASN A 455 80.04 25.44 -27.41
N GLY A 456 78.84 25.84 -27.83
CA GLY A 456 78.64 26.52 -29.11
C GLY A 456 77.17 26.72 -29.44
N LEU A 457 76.75 27.99 -29.52
CA LEU A 457 75.41 28.43 -29.89
C LEU A 457 74.98 27.83 -31.25
N ARG A 458 73.75 27.28 -31.30
CA ARG A 458 73.05 26.67 -32.46
C ARG A 458 73.36 25.21 -32.86
N GLY A 459 73.52 24.29 -31.90
CA GLY A 459 73.57 22.84 -32.20
C GLY A 459 72.46 22.03 -31.53
N ARG A 460 71.47 21.55 -32.30
CA ARG A 460 70.62 20.41 -31.87
C ARG A 460 71.50 19.17 -31.90
N THR A 461 71.71 18.52 -30.75
CA THR A 461 72.53 17.30 -30.68
C THR A 461 71.63 16.09 -30.47
N ASN A 462 71.63 15.19 -31.46
CA ASN A 462 70.98 13.89 -31.37
C ASN A 462 72.05 12.84 -31.06
N GLY A 463 71.95 12.25 -29.86
CA GLY A 463 72.62 11.00 -29.50
C GLY A 463 74.14 10.99 -29.50
N LEU A 464 74.76 11.45 -28.40
CA LEU A 464 75.86 10.77 -27.67
C LEU A 464 76.39 11.68 -26.55
N ARG A 465 76.79 11.06 -25.43
CA ARG A 465 77.02 11.67 -24.12
C ARG A 465 78.09 12.78 -24.12
N GLY A 466 77.64 14.03 -24.12
CA GLY A 466 78.47 15.22 -23.84
C GLY A 466 77.73 16.22 -22.94
N ARG A 467 78.48 17.14 -22.30
CA ARG A 467 77.87 18.31 -21.61
C ARG A 467 77.55 19.36 -22.67
N THR A 468 76.27 19.71 -22.83
CA THR A 468 75.78 20.63 -23.86
C THR A 468 75.06 21.83 -23.25
N ASN A 469 75.18 23.01 -23.86
CA ASN A 469 74.34 24.17 -23.53
C ASN A 469 73.36 24.38 -24.70
N GLY A 470 72.05 24.16 -24.52
CA GLY A 470 71.04 24.28 -25.57
C GLY A 470 69.92 23.22 -25.55
N LEU A 471 69.42 22.85 -26.75
CA LEU A 471 68.35 21.86 -26.94
C LEU A 471 68.93 20.46 -27.15
N THR A 472 68.53 19.48 -26.35
CA THR A 472 68.93 18.06 -26.51
C THR A 472 67.71 17.16 -26.64
N ASN A 473 67.68 16.29 -27.65
CA ASN A 473 66.64 15.27 -27.81
C ASN A 473 67.28 13.89 -27.53
N GLY A 474 66.86 13.21 -26.47
CA GLY A 474 67.43 11.93 -26.00
C GLY A 474 68.18 12.00 -24.66
N LEU A 475 69.35 11.35 -24.57
CA LEU A 475 70.14 11.18 -23.34
C LEU A 475 71.29 12.19 -23.19
N GLY A 476 71.21 13.13 -22.24
CA GLY A 476 72.21 14.21 -22.13
C GLY A 476 72.40 14.82 -20.73
N ARG A 477 73.53 15.53 -20.53
CA ARG A 477 73.74 16.45 -19.40
C ARG A 477 73.74 17.88 -19.94
N THR A 478 72.67 18.62 -19.76
CA THR A 478 72.42 19.83 -20.55
C THR A 478 72.15 21.06 -19.66
N ASN A 479 72.64 22.24 -20.01
CA ASN A 479 72.08 23.50 -19.50
C ASN A 479 71.17 24.08 -20.60
N GLY A 480 69.85 23.94 -20.47
CA GLY A 480 68.88 24.28 -21.53
C GLY A 480 67.63 23.40 -21.50
N LEU A 481 67.08 23.03 -22.66
CA LEU A 481 65.87 22.19 -22.74
C LEU A 481 66.22 20.77 -23.19
N THR A 482 65.69 19.77 -22.51
CA THR A 482 65.86 18.35 -22.86
C THR A 482 64.52 17.68 -23.10
N ASN A 483 64.37 17.00 -24.22
CA ASN A 483 63.23 16.14 -24.50
C ASN A 483 63.72 14.67 -24.48
N GLY A 484 63.44 13.91 -23.42
CA GLY A 484 64.01 12.57 -23.20
C GLY A 484 64.50 12.29 -21.77
N LEU A 485 65.68 11.66 -21.62
CA LEU A 485 66.24 11.21 -20.34
C LEU A 485 67.54 11.96 -19.98
N GLY A 486 67.50 12.93 -19.07
CA GLY A 486 68.66 13.84 -18.87
C GLY A 486 68.99 14.25 -17.43
N ARG A 487 70.22 14.76 -17.22
CA ARG A 487 70.52 15.65 -16.07
C ARG A 487 70.63 17.08 -16.55
N THR A 488 69.66 17.92 -16.23
CA THR A 488 69.50 19.20 -16.92
C THR A 488 69.41 20.37 -15.93
N ASN A 489 70.06 21.50 -16.22
CA ASN A 489 69.72 22.77 -15.58
C ASN A 489 68.87 23.57 -16.58
N GLY A 490 67.56 23.66 -16.37
CA GLY A 490 66.60 24.22 -17.33
C GLY A 490 65.29 23.43 -17.37
N LEU A 491 64.74 23.15 -18.56
CA LEU A 491 63.46 22.41 -18.70
C LEU A 491 63.69 21.00 -19.21
N THR A 492 62.97 20.02 -18.66
CA THR A 492 62.97 18.63 -19.16
C THR A 492 61.56 18.17 -19.44
N ASN A 493 61.31 17.66 -20.64
CA ASN A 493 60.08 16.98 -21.01
C ASN A 493 60.40 15.48 -21.16
N GLY A 494 59.96 14.65 -20.21
CA GLY A 494 60.34 13.23 -20.11
C GLY A 494 60.85 12.80 -18.73
N LEU A 495 61.88 11.94 -18.67
CA LEU A 495 62.49 11.51 -17.40
C LEU A 495 63.75 12.34 -17.08
N GLY A 496 63.96 12.80 -15.84
CA GLY A 496 65.19 13.55 -15.58
C GLY A 496 65.58 13.81 -14.15
N ARG A 497 66.86 14.19 -13.96
CA ARG A 497 67.30 14.90 -12.75
C ARG A 497 67.56 16.35 -13.10
N THR A 498 66.67 17.24 -12.71
CA THR A 498 66.65 18.58 -13.29
C THR A 498 66.72 19.65 -12.20
N ASN A 499 67.52 20.70 -12.39
CA ASN A 499 67.35 21.94 -11.62
C ASN A 499 66.61 22.94 -12.53
N GLY A 500 65.32 23.17 -12.28
CA GLY A 500 64.42 23.93 -13.15
C GLY A 500 63.03 23.30 -13.23
N LEU A 501 62.43 23.18 -14.42
CA LEU A 501 61.10 22.59 -14.59
C LEU A 501 61.15 21.21 -15.24
N THR A 502 60.34 20.27 -14.76
CA THR A 502 60.16 18.95 -15.39
C THR A 502 58.70 18.70 -15.70
N ASN A 503 58.40 18.34 -16.95
CA ASN A 503 57.09 17.85 -17.38
C ASN A 503 57.23 16.35 -17.66
N GLY A 504 56.78 15.48 -16.75
CA GLY A 504 57.01 14.04 -16.79
C GLY A 504 57.47 13.44 -15.46
N LEU A 505 58.41 12.47 -15.49
CA LEU A 505 58.84 11.71 -14.31
C LEU A 505 60.26 12.08 -13.84
N GLY A 506 60.47 12.65 -12.66
CA GLY A 506 61.82 13.18 -12.36
C GLY A 506 62.21 13.37 -10.90
N ARG A 507 63.51 13.59 -10.68
CA ARG A 507 64.04 14.13 -9.41
C ARG A 507 64.48 15.56 -9.65
N THR A 508 63.70 16.52 -9.19
CA THR A 508 63.84 17.91 -9.65
C THR A 508 64.05 18.86 -8.47
N ASN A 509 64.97 19.81 -8.58
CA ASN A 509 65.00 20.98 -7.71
C ASN A 509 64.36 22.14 -8.49
N GLY A 510 63.10 22.49 -8.18
CA GLY A 510 62.30 23.44 -8.96
C GLY A 510 60.84 23.00 -9.07
N LEU A 511 60.21 23.16 -10.25
CA LEU A 511 58.79 22.79 -10.44
C LEU A 511 58.64 21.50 -11.23
N THR A 512 57.73 20.62 -10.83
CA THR A 512 57.42 19.39 -11.58
C THR A 512 55.93 19.32 -11.91
N ASN A 513 55.60 19.03 -13.16
CA ASN A 513 54.25 18.73 -13.62
C ASN A 513 54.23 17.24 -14.04
N GLY A 514 53.68 16.36 -13.20
CA GLY A 514 53.78 14.91 -13.33
C GLY A 514 54.17 14.17 -12.04
N LEU A 515 54.81 13.00 -12.14
CA LEU A 515 55.21 12.19 -10.97
C LEU A 515 56.69 12.37 -10.60
N GLY A 516 57.05 12.66 -9.35
CA GLY A 516 58.47 12.90 -9.05
C GLY A 516 58.90 13.00 -7.59
N ARG A 517 60.22 13.07 -7.37
CA ARG A 517 60.82 13.44 -6.08
C ARG A 517 61.42 14.85 -6.19
N THR A 518 60.71 15.84 -5.68
CA THR A 518 61.01 17.25 -5.99
C THR A 518 61.39 18.02 -4.73
N ASN A 519 62.46 18.80 -4.75
CA ASN A 519 62.67 19.87 -3.78
C ASN A 519 62.18 21.17 -4.41
N GLY A 520 60.94 21.54 -4.12
CA GLY A 520 60.21 22.63 -4.79
C GLY A 520 58.72 22.31 -4.92
N ILE A 521 58.05 22.85 -5.95
CA ILE A 521 56.58 22.71 -6.10
C ILE A 521 56.26 21.59 -7.11
N THR A 522 55.31 20.72 -6.79
CA THR A 522 54.85 19.67 -7.72
C THR A 522 53.34 19.73 -7.97
N ASN A 523 52.95 19.77 -9.24
CA ASN A 523 51.58 19.59 -9.71
C ASN A 523 51.44 18.14 -10.22
N GLY A 524 50.92 17.24 -9.36
CA GLY A 524 50.89 15.78 -9.59
C GLY A 524 51.30 14.95 -8.36
N LEU A 525 51.50 13.64 -8.52
CA LEU A 525 51.81 12.70 -7.42
C LEU A 525 53.34 12.66 -7.12
N GLY A 526 53.77 12.92 -5.89
CA GLY A 526 55.23 12.93 -5.63
C GLY A 526 55.65 12.95 -4.16
N ARG A 527 56.91 12.59 -3.92
CA ARG A 527 57.56 12.77 -2.61
C ARG A 527 58.39 14.04 -2.64
N THR A 528 57.87 15.12 -2.07
CA THR A 528 58.47 16.46 -2.16
C THR A 528 58.99 16.98 -0.83
N ASN A 529 60.09 17.72 -0.86
CA ASN A 529 60.46 18.66 0.22
C ASN A 529 60.03 20.06 -0.24
N GLY A 530 58.71 20.29 -0.32
CA GLY A 530 58.08 21.53 -0.79
C GLY A 530 56.57 21.38 -1.03
N LEU A 531 55.90 22.41 -1.56
CA LEU A 531 54.43 22.43 -1.77
C LEU A 531 54.00 21.45 -2.88
N THR A 532 52.90 20.74 -2.68
CA THR A 532 52.33 19.85 -3.71
C THR A 532 50.84 20.17 -3.90
N ASN A 533 50.41 20.32 -5.16
CA ASN A 533 49.00 20.48 -5.52
C ASN A 533 48.46 19.14 -6.07
N GLY A 534 48.54 18.09 -5.25
CA GLY A 534 48.18 16.71 -5.57
C GLY A 534 48.37 15.78 -4.37
N LEU A 535 47.97 14.50 -4.47
CA LEU A 535 48.07 13.54 -3.36
C LEU A 535 49.55 13.14 -3.11
N GLY A 536 50.20 13.73 -2.11
CA GLY A 536 51.62 13.49 -1.81
C GLY A 536 51.90 13.39 -0.30
N GLY A 537 52.56 12.32 0.13
CA GLY A 537 52.91 12.08 1.54
C GLY A 537 54.09 12.94 2.01
N HIS A 538 53.84 13.84 2.95
CA HIS A 538 54.87 14.65 3.62
C HIS A 538 55.68 13.84 4.63
N ARG A 539 57.01 14.06 4.69
CA ARG A 539 57.84 13.74 5.87
C ARG A 539 58.23 15.06 6.54
N PRO A 540 57.95 15.27 7.83
CA PRO A 540 58.44 16.45 8.54
C PRO A 540 59.95 16.33 8.80
N ILE A 541 60.61 17.48 8.84
CA ILE A 541 62.05 17.67 9.02
C ILE A 541 62.43 17.42 10.49
N ASP A 542 63.60 16.78 10.67
CA ASP A 542 64.15 16.14 11.88
C ASP A 542 64.34 17.02 13.13
N PHE A 543 64.09 16.44 14.32
CA PHE A 543 64.95 16.62 15.49
C PHE A 543 65.18 15.25 16.19
N HIS A 544 66.48 14.93 16.28
CA HIS A 544 67.21 13.78 16.82
C HIS A 544 66.53 12.70 17.68
N ALA A 545 66.79 11.44 17.30
CA ALA A 545 66.51 10.23 18.06
C ALA A 545 67.57 9.98 19.15
N VAL A 546 67.12 9.83 20.40
CA VAL A 546 67.76 8.96 21.39
C VAL A 546 66.72 7.94 21.85
N GLY A 547 67.06 6.66 21.66
CA GLY A 547 66.70 5.55 22.55
C GLY A 547 65.22 5.36 22.92
N VAL A 548 64.61 4.37 22.28
CA VAL A 548 63.40 3.66 22.74
C VAL A 548 63.53 3.28 24.22
N ARG A 549 62.78 3.95 25.13
CA ARG A 549 62.22 3.35 26.37
C ARG A 549 61.34 4.21 27.30
N GLY A 550 61.02 5.48 27.01
CA GLY A 550 60.25 6.26 27.99
C GLY A 550 59.39 7.36 27.39
N ALA A 551 58.19 7.05 26.92
CA ALA A 551 57.15 8.05 26.68
C ALA A 551 55.72 7.47 26.71
N MET A 552 55.52 6.31 27.35
CA MET A 552 54.19 5.77 27.64
C MET A 552 53.73 6.29 29.01
N ARG A 553 53.56 7.60 29.13
CA ARG A 553 52.96 8.29 30.30
C ARG A 553 52.62 9.70 29.85
N ASN A 554 51.38 9.90 29.39
CA ASN A 554 50.62 11.18 29.34
C ASN A 554 49.58 11.28 28.21
N ALA A 555 49.42 10.25 27.37
CA ALA A 555 48.40 10.24 26.31
C ALA A 555 47.18 9.33 26.60
N GLY A 556 47.01 8.86 27.84
CA GLY A 556 45.97 7.89 28.19
C GLY A 556 44.54 8.44 28.00
N TRP A 557 44.25 9.63 28.51
CA TRP A 557 42.88 10.16 28.49
C TRP A 557 42.40 10.60 27.09
N LYS A 558 43.29 11.09 26.23
CA LYS A 558 42.93 11.57 24.88
C LYS A 558 42.53 10.44 23.93
N LEU A 559 43.03 9.23 24.14
CA LEU A 559 42.66 8.04 23.36
C LEU A 559 41.25 7.53 23.69
N TYR A 560 40.72 7.82 24.88
CA TYR A 560 39.34 7.50 25.26
C TYR A 560 38.38 8.66 24.99
N LEU A 561 38.85 9.91 25.09
CA LEU A 561 38.04 11.10 24.82
C LEU A 561 37.56 11.19 23.38
N ILE A 562 38.39 10.85 22.39
CA ILE A 562 38.01 10.93 20.99
C ILE A 562 36.89 9.93 20.62
N PRO A 563 36.97 8.63 20.94
CA PRO A 563 35.87 7.72 20.68
C PRO A 563 34.65 8.03 21.56
N LEU A 564 34.83 8.52 22.80
CA LEU A 564 33.70 8.89 23.66
C LEU A 564 32.97 10.13 23.14
N VAL A 565 33.69 11.13 22.62
CA VAL A 565 33.10 12.30 21.94
C VAL A 565 32.49 11.89 20.59
N ALA A 566 33.10 10.96 19.86
CA ALA A 566 32.53 10.46 18.61
C ALA A 566 31.24 9.66 18.85
N VAL A 567 31.20 8.82 19.89
CA VAL A 567 29.99 8.12 20.34
C VAL A 567 28.97 9.12 20.86
N ALA A 568 29.36 10.12 21.66
CA ALA A 568 28.44 11.16 22.11
C ALA A 568 27.89 12.01 20.95
N LEU A 569 28.68 12.28 19.91
CA LEU A 569 28.24 12.97 18.69
C LEU A 569 27.36 12.10 17.79
N LEU A 570 27.61 10.79 17.74
CA LEU A 570 26.77 9.80 17.04
C LEU A 570 25.46 9.54 17.77
N LEU A 571 25.46 9.64 19.11
CA LEU A 571 24.26 9.53 19.95
C LEU A 571 23.53 10.88 20.08
N LEU A 572 24.17 12.01 19.74
CA LEU A 572 23.57 13.35 19.82
C LEU A 572 22.22 13.47 19.10
N PRO A 573 22.00 12.89 17.89
CA PRO A 573 20.70 12.92 17.22
C PRO A 573 19.60 12.15 17.96
N LEU A 574 19.95 11.20 18.83
CA LEU A 574 18.97 10.46 19.66
C LEU A 574 18.49 11.30 20.86
N PHE A 575 19.25 12.32 21.26
CA PHE A 575 18.91 13.23 22.36
C PHE A 575 18.43 14.61 21.87
N PHE A 576 18.70 14.96 20.62
CA PHE A 576 18.13 16.11 19.92
C PHE A 576 17.14 15.60 18.87
N VAL A 577 15.91 15.29 19.30
CA VAL A 577 14.77 15.40 18.39
C VAL A 577 14.71 16.88 18.01
N PRO A 578 15.00 17.28 16.76
CA PRO A 578 14.74 18.65 16.37
C PRO A 578 13.25 18.85 16.61
N THR A 579 12.86 19.81 17.45
CA THR A 579 11.51 20.36 17.37
C THR A 579 11.42 20.92 15.96
N SER A 580 10.81 20.15 15.06
CA SER A 580 10.61 20.58 13.69
C SER A 580 9.82 21.87 13.78
N ASN A 581 10.44 22.97 13.38
CA ASN A 581 9.68 24.09 12.84
C ASN A 581 9.28 23.63 11.43
N GLY A 582 8.34 22.69 11.37
CA GLY A 582 7.70 22.27 10.13
C GLY A 582 7.04 23.48 9.46
N PRO A 583 6.68 23.37 8.17
CA PRO A 583 5.82 24.39 7.58
C PRO A 583 4.51 24.44 8.38
N ALA A 584 3.95 25.64 8.61
CA ALA A 584 2.67 25.79 9.32
C ALA A 584 1.47 25.15 8.57
N TYR A 585 1.70 24.71 7.33
CA TYR A 585 0.72 24.08 6.47
C TYR A 585 1.43 23.28 5.36
N PRO A 586 0.94 22.09 4.95
CA PRO A 586 -0.17 21.33 5.53
C PRO A 586 0.13 20.87 6.97
N ILE A 587 -0.92 20.66 7.74
CA ILE A 587 -0.86 20.07 9.09
C ILE A 587 -0.35 18.63 8.98
N GLN A 588 0.61 18.27 9.85
CA GLN A 588 1.18 16.93 9.92
C GLN A 588 0.66 16.23 11.18
N ILE A 589 0.05 15.05 11.02
CA ILE A 589 -0.46 14.26 12.14
C ILE A 589 0.69 13.46 12.76
N ASP A 590 1.54 14.12 13.56
CA ASP A 590 2.79 13.58 14.13
C ASP A 590 2.97 13.80 15.64
N GLY A 591 2.01 14.49 16.28
CA GLY A 591 2.01 14.85 17.71
C GLY A 591 2.78 16.14 18.01
N GLN A 592 3.25 16.88 17.00
CA GLN A 592 3.93 18.17 17.12
C GLN A 592 3.02 19.33 16.70
N PHE A 593 2.33 19.91 17.66
CA PHE A 593 1.31 20.95 17.44
C PHE A 593 1.82 22.37 17.08
N ASN A 594 3.03 22.50 16.54
CA ASN A 594 3.60 23.81 16.17
C ASN A 594 2.96 24.38 14.89
N ASP A 595 2.54 23.51 14.00
CA ASP A 595 1.83 23.84 12.75
C ASP A 595 0.38 24.33 13.00
N TRP A 596 -0.25 23.91 14.10
CA TRP A 596 -1.53 24.43 14.57
C TRP A 596 -1.49 25.87 15.10
N ALA A 597 -0.30 26.44 15.34
CA ALA A 597 -0.16 27.76 15.98
C ALA A 597 -0.84 28.91 15.21
N SER A 598 -0.99 28.79 13.88
CA SER A 598 -1.67 29.78 13.04
C SER A 598 -3.09 29.36 12.61
N VAL A 599 -3.59 28.22 13.09
CA VAL A 599 -4.92 27.72 12.75
C VAL A 599 -5.91 28.15 13.84
N ALA A 600 -7.08 28.64 13.43
CA ALA A 600 -8.14 28.99 14.35
C ALA A 600 -8.62 27.73 15.09
N THR A 601 -8.56 27.78 16.42
CA THR A 601 -9.14 26.79 17.33
C THR A 601 -10.10 27.54 18.27
N GLU A 602 -11.23 26.94 18.56
CA GLU A 602 -12.28 27.54 19.39
C GLU A 602 -12.10 27.10 20.84
N ALA A 603 -12.29 28.03 21.77
CA ALA A 603 -12.27 27.72 23.20
C ALA A 603 -13.65 27.21 23.64
N MET A 604 -13.65 26.11 24.37
CA MET A 604 -14.81 25.56 25.05
C MET A 604 -14.98 26.25 26.41
N ALA A 605 -16.22 26.36 26.89
CA ALA A 605 -16.57 26.95 28.17
C ALA A 605 -16.01 26.10 29.32
N MET A 606 -15.38 26.78 30.29
CA MET A 606 -14.89 26.14 31.51
C MET A 606 -15.93 26.30 32.61
N ASP A 607 -17.07 25.61 32.49
CA ASP A 607 -18.14 25.71 33.47
C ASP A 607 -18.02 24.60 34.53
N GLY A 608 -17.97 24.98 35.81
CA GLY A 608 -17.92 24.04 36.93
C GLY A 608 -16.51 23.61 37.36
N VAL A 609 -16.41 22.42 37.98
CA VAL A 609 -15.14 21.86 38.46
C VAL A 609 -14.54 21.03 37.35
N LEU A 610 -13.41 21.49 36.78
CA LEU A 610 -12.76 20.81 35.68
C LEU A 610 -12.35 19.37 36.05
N ASN A 611 -12.79 18.39 35.27
CA ASN A 611 -12.25 17.04 35.27
C ASN A 611 -11.08 16.93 34.26
N PRO A 612 -9.84 16.84 34.74
CA PRO A 612 -8.66 16.77 33.87
C PRO A 612 -8.63 15.52 32.95
N ASN A 613 -9.44 14.50 33.22
CA ASN A 613 -9.42 13.27 32.42
C ASN A 613 -10.28 13.34 31.16
N VAL A 614 -11.25 14.27 31.09
CA VAL A 614 -12.27 14.23 30.04
C VAL A 614 -12.60 15.60 29.46
N ASP A 615 -12.53 16.67 30.25
CA ASP A 615 -13.03 17.98 29.83
C ASP A 615 -12.27 18.55 28.63
N VAL A 616 -13.00 18.94 27.60
CA VAL A 616 -12.48 19.58 26.38
C VAL A 616 -12.33 21.07 26.62
N ILE A 617 -11.12 21.60 26.36
CA ILE A 617 -10.81 23.03 26.49
C ILE A 617 -10.79 23.73 25.13
N ARG A 618 -10.33 23.05 24.08
CA ARG A 618 -10.33 23.61 22.73
C ARG A 618 -10.65 22.56 21.69
N PHE A 619 -11.34 23.00 20.65
CA PHE A 619 -11.64 22.18 19.48
C PHE A 619 -11.41 22.99 18.21
N GLY A 620 -10.87 22.36 17.16
CA GLY A 620 -10.60 23.04 15.89
C GLY A 620 -10.65 22.11 14.70
N VAL A 621 -11.01 22.69 13.56
CA VAL A 621 -11.14 21.97 12.29
C VAL A 621 -10.57 22.83 11.17
N THR A 622 -9.78 22.25 10.27
CA THR A 622 -9.20 22.98 9.14
C THR A 622 -9.03 22.09 7.90
N PRO A 623 -9.24 22.60 6.68
CA PRO A 623 -8.92 21.87 5.46
C PRO A 623 -7.40 21.68 5.30
N ASN A 624 -6.95 20.49 4.91
CA ASN A 624 -5.54 20.09 4.89
C ASN A 624 -5.09 19.49 3.54
N LEU A 625 -5.19 20.25 2.45
CA LEU A 625 -4.83 19.81 1.08
C LEU A 625 -5.47 18.47 0.62
N GLY A 626 -6.77 18.30 0.89
CA GLY A 626 -7.52 17.09 0.54
C GLY A 626 -8.32 16.58 1.73
N PRO A 627 -7.66 15.98 2.74
CA PRO A 627 -8.28 15.67 4.02
C PRO A 627 -8.63 16.94 4.82
N PHE A 628 -9.40 16.75 5.90
CA PHE A 628 -9.59 17.74 6.97
C PHE A 628 -8.83 17.28 8.20
N ALA A 629 -8.14 18.21 8.85
CA ALA A 629 -7.45 17.98 10.11
C ALA A 629 -8.30 18.50 11.27
N PHE A 630 -8.26 17.77 12.38
CA PHE A 630 -9.00 18.06 13.60
C PHE A 630 -8.03 18.17 14.78
N TYR A 631 -8.31 19.11 15.67
CA TYR A 631 -7.55 19.39 16.88
C TYR A 631 -8.46 19.32 18.09
N VAL A 632 -8.04 18.58 19.12
CA VAL A 632 -8.74 18.50 20.41
C VAL A 632 -7.72 18.75 21.52
N GLU A 633 -8.05 19.61 22.46
CA GLU A 633 -7.27 19.84 23.67
C GLU A 633 -8.14 19.59 24.90
N VAL A 634 -7.66 18.75 25.80
CA VAL A 634 -8.35 18.41 27.06
C VAL A 634 -7.68 19.08 28.27
N ALA A 635 -8.37 19.11 29.41
CA ALA A 635 -7.89 19.80 30.61
C ALA A 635 -6.65 19.18 31.28
N GLY A 636 -6.50 17.86 31.19
CA GLY A 636 -5.35 17.14 31.72
C GLY A 636 -4.47 16.56 30.62
N SER A 637 -4.10 15.29 30.77
CA SER A 637 -3.30 14.59 29.75
C SER A 637 -4.23 13.90 28.77
N ALA A 638 -4.03 14.15 27.48
CA ALA A 638 -4.76 13.47 26.41
C ALA A 638 -4.58 11.96 26.53
N LEU A 639 -5.66 11.20 26.38
CA LEU A 639 -5.64 9.73 26.37
C LEU A 639 -4.88 9.14 27.56
N ALA A 640 -5.07 9.70 28.76
CA ALA A 640 -4.39 9.25 29.97
C ALA A 640 -4.72 7.78 30.28
N GLY A 641 -5.99 7.40 30.10
CA GLY A 641 -6.53 6.12 30.51
C GLY A 641 -6.43 5.90 32.02
N GLY A 642 -6.78 4.70 32.47
CA GLY A 642 -6.68 4.36 33.89
C GLY A 642 -7.18 2.96 34.24
N GLY A 643 -7.33 2.68 35.53
CA GLY A 643 -7.84 1.41 36.03
C GLY A 643 -6.79 0.29 36.20
N PRO A 644 -7.16 -0.84 36.85
CA PRO A 644 -6.28 -1.99 37.02
C PRO A 644 -5.98 -2.67 35.68
N PRO A 645 -4.81 -3.33 35.52
CA PRO A 645 -4.44 -3.99 34.27
C PRO A 645 -5.48 -5.01 33.79
N PRO A 646 -5.83 -5.01 32.49
CA PRO A 646 -5.33 -4.12 31.44
C PRO A 646 -5.98 -2.74 31.55
N GLY A 647 -5.18 -1.67 31.63
CA GLY A 647 -5.70 -0.31 31.80
C GLY A 647 -6.76 0.00 30.73
N THR A 648 -7.90 0.52 31.17
CA THR A 648 -9.01 0.97 30.35
C THR A 648 -8.63 2.28 29.63
N MET A 649 -9.06 2.40 28.38
CA MET A 649 -8.68 3.50 27.48
C MET A 649 -9.63 4.69 27.62
N ASP A 650 -9.11 5.88 27.39
CA ASP A 650 -9.95 7.03 27.08
C ASP A 650 -10.23 7.05 25.56
N THR A 651 -11.35 7.63 25.17
CA THR A 651 -11.80 7.71 23.78
C THR A 651 -12.28 9.12 23.46
N VAL A 652 -11.86 9.64 22.32
CA VAL A 652 -12.32 10.90 21.75
C VAL A 652 -13.06 10.60 20.45
N ARG A 653 -14.27 11.11 20.32
CA ARG A 653 -15.14 10.97 19.16
C ARG A 653 -15.40 12.33 18.55
N ILE A 654 -15.20 12.45 17.25
CA ILE A 654 -15.50 13.67 16.50
C ILE A 654 -16.58 13.34 15.48
N PHE A 655 -17.76 13.89 15.67
CA PHE A 655 -18.90 13.72 14.78
C PHE A 655 -18.91 14.84 13.75
N VAL A 656 -19.03 14.49 12.48
CA VAL A 656 -18.94 15.44 11.36
C VAL A 656 -20.15 15.27 10.45
N ASP A 657 -20.86 16.36 10.25
CA ASP A 657 -21.92 16.55 9.26
C ASP A 657 -21.28 17.17 8.01
N ILE A 658 -21.34 16.46 6.89
CA ILE A 658 -20.65 16.86 5.65
C ILE A 658 -21.61 17.50 4.63
N ASP A 659 -22.92 17.41 4.85
CA ASP A 659 -23.94 17.94 3.96
C ASP A 659 -24.71 19.13 4.57
N GLY A 660 -24.46 19.44 5.84
CA GLY A 660 -25.06 20.55 6.60
C GLY A 660 -26.53 20.29 6.97
N SER A 661 -26.99 19.03 6.93
CA SER A 661 -28.38 18.66 7.14
C SER A 661 -28.54 17.78 8.38
N SER A 662 -29.19 18.33 9.41
CA SER A 662 -29.63 17.56 10.60
C SER A 662 -30.66 16.45 10.31
N ALA A 663 -31.15 16.34 9.07
CA ALA A 663 -32.09 15.29 8.65
C ALA A 663 -31.38 14.04 8.09
N THR A 664 -30.08 14.09 7.87
CA THR A 664 -29.22 12.99 7.40
C THR A 664 -28.24 12.61 8.51
N GLY A 665 -27.59 11.44 8.45
CA GLY A 665 -26.64 11.03 9.50
C GLY A 665 -27.23 10.68 10.88
N TYR A 666 -26.33 10.53 11.86
CA TYR A 666 -26.61 10.25 13.26
C TYR A 666 -26.91 11.54 14.03
N ARG A 667 -27.99 11.55 14.81
CA ARG A 667 -28.45 12.76 15.49
C ARG A 667 -27.66 13.02 16.78
N ILE A 668 -26.88 14.09 16.80
CA ILE A 668 -26.09 14.50 17.97
C ILE A 668 -25.85 16.01 17.97
N ASP A 669 -26.01 16.69 19.11
CA ASP A 669 -25.77 18.14 19.29
C ASP A 669 -26.43 19.05 18.23
N GLY A 670 -27.57 18.60 17.68
CA GLY A 670 -28.28 19.29 16.60
C GLY A 670 -27.75 19.00 15.18
N LEU A 671 -26.64 18.26 15.06
CA LEU A 671 -26.08 17.78 13.81
C LEU A 671 -26.74 16.47 13.35
N GLY A 672 -26.66 16.27 12.04
CA GLY A 672 -26.89 15.01 11.37
C GLY A 672 -25.56 14.38 10.96
N ALA A 673 -24.83 13.80 11.91
CA ALA A 673 -23.45 13.39 11.68
C ALA A 673 -23.33 12.22 10.70
N ASP A 674 -22.77 12.47 9.53
CA ASP A 674 -22.51 11.46 8.50
C ASP A 674 -21.22 10.68 8.73
N ARG A 675 -20.28 11.27 9.47
CA ARG A 675 -18.97 10.70 9.78
C ARG A 675 -18.68 10.78 11.27
N MET A 676 -17.93 9.81 11.78
CA MET A 676 -17.41 9.82 13.15
C MET A 676 -15.95 9.38 13.14
N LEU A 677 -15.04 10.23 13.60
CA LEU A 677 -13.70 9.80 13.98
C LEU A 677 -13.74 9.29 15.41
N GLU A 678 -13.14 8.14 15.68
CA GLU A 678 -12.97 7.59 17.03
C GLU A 678 -11.48 7.31 17.27
N VAL A 679 -10.89 8.04 18.21
CA VAL A 679 -9.50 7.93 18.64
C VAL A 679 -9.47 7.44 20.07
N SER A 680 -8.88 6.27 20.33
CA SER A 680 -8.77 5.69 21.67
C SER A 680 -7.32 5.41 22.04
N GLY A 681 -7.01 5.51 23.33
CA GLY A 681 -5.63 5.39 23.79
C GLY A 681 -5.47 5.30 25.30
N HIS A 682 -4.22 5.09 25.73
CA HIS A 682 -3.84 5.07 27.14
C HIS A 682 -2.42 5.63 27.33
N ASN A 683 -2.10 6.14 28.51
CA ASN A 683 -0.79 6.72 28.87
C ASN A 683 -0.29 7.80 27.89
N GLY A 684 -1.18 8.61 27.31
CA GLY A 684 -0.79 9.63 26.34
C GLY A 684 -0.49 9.10 24.95
N THR A 685 -0.79 7.83 24.67
CA THR A 685 -0.53 7.19 23.37
C THR A 685 -1.84 6.83 22.67
N VAL A 686 -1.89 7.05 21.36
CA VAL A 686 -2.99 6.59 20.51
C VAL A 686 -2.81 5.09 20.25
N LEU A 687 -3.83 4.29 20.55
CA LEU A 687 -3.86 2.85 20.29
C LEU A 687 -4.75 2.48 19.10
N SER A 688 -5.85 3.21 18.90
CA SER A 688 -6.73 3.03 17.74
C SER A 688 -7.24 4.37 17.25
N SER A 689 -7.40 4.49 15.94
CA SER A 689 -7.99 5.66 15.28
C SER A 689 -8.75 5.22 14.05
N THR A 690 -10.07 5.44 14.05
CA THR A 690 -10.97 4.90 13.04
C THR A 690 -11.96 5.95 12.57
N LEU A 691 -12.12 6.09 11.25
CA LEU A 691 -13.16 6.88 10.61
C LEU A 691 -14.33 5.97 10.25
N TRP A 692 -15.52 6.31 10.77
CA TRP A 692 -16.79 5.63 10.53
C TRP A 692 -17.70 6.46 9.62
N GLU A 693 -18.56 5.77 8.88
CA GLU A 693 -19.62 6.33 8.03
C GLU A 693 -20.98 5.91 8.59
N PHE A 694 -21.94 6.83 8.69
CA PHE A 694 -23.29 6.47 9.13
C PHE A 694 -24.11 5.88 7.97
N ASP A 695 -24.78 4.74 8.21
CA ASP A 695 -25.72 4.14 7.26
C ASP A 695 -27.02 4.95 7.23
N SER A 696 -27.24 5.70 6.14
CA SER A 696 -28.43 6.54 5.96
C SER A 696 -29.75 5.77 5.91
N ASN A 697 -29.73 4.44 5.82
CA ASN A 697 -30.93 3.60 5.92
C ASN A 697 -31.33 3.30 7.37
N ARG A 698 -30.50 3.66 8.35
CA ARG A 698 -30.76 3.44 9.77
C ARG A 698 -31.53 4.60 10.38
N ASN A 699 -32.15 4.32 11.52
CA ASN A 699 -32.73 5.36 12.36
C ASN A 699 -31.59 6.27 12.85
N GLN A 700 -31.76 7.59 12.77
CA GLN A 700 -30.74 8.59 13.18
C GLN A 700 -30.29 8.47 14.65
N TRP A 701 -31.02 7.73 15.49
CA TRP A 701 -30.67 7.46 16.89
C TRP A 701 -30.04 6.06 17.12
N ASP A 702 -29.86 5.27 16.07
CA ASP A 702 -29.28 3.92 16.15
C ASP A 702 -27.75 4.02 16.15
N TRP A 703 -27.14 3.89 17.34
CA TRP A 703 -25.68 3.86 17.48
C TRP A 703 -25.01 2.77 16.63
N ASN A 704 -25.70 1.66 16.33
CA ASN A 704 -25.14 0.60 15.47
C ASN A 704 -25.21 0.95 13.97
N GLY A 705 -25.64 2.17 13.63
CA GLY A 705 -25.65 2.69 12.27
C GLY A 705 -24.27 3.13 11.77
N TRP A 706 -23.28 3.25 12.64
CA TRP A 706 -21.89 3.49 12.24
C TRP A 706 -21.30 2.24 11.57
N ILE A 707 -20.92 2.37 10.30
CA ILE A 707 -20.41 1.31 9.43
C ILE A 707 -19.08 1.72 8.78
N LYS A 708 -18.40 0.75 8.14
CA LYS A 708 -17.19 0.97 7.31
C LYS A 708 -16.02 1.67 8.03
N GLY A 709 -15.65 1.19 9.22
CA GLY A 709 -14.47 1.68 9.94
C GLY A 709 -13.19 1.59 9.09
N THR A 710 -12.60 2.73 8.77
CA THR A 710 -11.32 2.83 8.05
C THR A 710 -10.27 3.43 8.99
N ALA A 711 -9.10 2.82 9.09
CA ALA A 711 -8.02 3.36 9.90
C ALA A 711 -7.60 4.75 9.37
N THR A 712 -7.39 5.71 10.27
CA THR A 712 -6.98 7.07 9.91
C THR A 712 -5.88 7.58 10.84
N PRO A 713 -4.93 8.42 10.38
CA PRO A 713 -3.88 8.92 11.25
C PRO A 713 -4.41 9.74 12.43
N ALA A 714 -3.83 9.51 13.60
CA ALA A 714 -4.03 10.32 14.79
C ALA A 714 -2.76 10.28 15.66
N ALA A 715 -2.50 11.39 16.36
CA ALA A 715 -1.39 11.51 17.29
C ALA A 715 -1.83 12.30 18.54
N ALA A 716 -1.18 12.02 19.67
CA ALA A 716 -1.44 12.71 20.93
C ALA A 716 -0.11 13.10 21.60
N SER A 717 -0.08 14.28 22.22
CA SER A 717 1.07 14.73 23.03
C SER A 717 0.64 15.79 24.05
N GLY A 718 0.96 15.53 25.32
CA GLY A 718 0.53 16.39 26.43
C GLY A 718 -0.98 16.38 26.59
N SER A 719 -1.63 17.54 26.52
CA SER A 719 -3.09 17.72 26.58
C SER A 719 -3.79 17.65 25.22
N ARG A 720 -3.05 17.43 24.13
CA ARG A 720 -3.54 17.68 22.77
C ARG A 720 -3.58 16.40 21.93
N ILE A 721 -4.57 16.32 21.07
CA ILE A 721 -4.82 15.25 20.12
C ILE A 721 -5.07 15.88 18.75
N GLU A 722 -4.50 15.28 17.72
CA GLU A 722 -4.78 15.62 16.33
C GLU A 722 -5.11 14.36 15.54
N THR A 723 -5.97 14.52 14.54
CA THR A 723 -6.34 13.45 13.62
C THR A 723 -6.76 14.04 12.29
N GLU A 724 -6.73 13.23 11.23
CA GLU A 724 -7.22 13.63 9.91
C GLU A 724 -8.34 12.72 9.43
N ALA A 725 -9.18 13.25 8.55
CA ALA A 725 -10.20 12.49 7.84
C ALA A 725 -10.18 12.85 6.35
N GLN A 726 -10.18 11.83 5.50
CA GLN A 726 -10.42 11.97 4.07
C GLN A 726 -11.69 11.22 3.70
N TRP A 727 -12.61 11.88 3.00
CA TRP A 727 -13.79 11.24 2.42
C TRP A 727 -13.62 11.09 0.91
N LEU A 728 -14.16 9.99 0.33
CA LEU A 728 -14.21 9.82 -1.12
C LEU A 728 -14.97 10.99 -1.77
N ALA A 729 -14.44 11.47 -2.89
CA ALA A 729 -14.92 12.63 -3.64
C ALA A 729 -16.45 12.68 -3.74
N GLY A 730 -17.05 13.79 -3.31
CA GLY A 730 -18.50 13.99 -3.27
C GLY A 730 -18.96 15.22 -2.50
N VAL A 731 -18.13 15.79 -1.61
CA VAL A 731 -18.43 17.06 -0.93
C VAL A 731 -18.15 18.20 -1.90
N SER A 732 -19.21 18.95 -2.25
CA SER A 732 -19.04 20.21 -2.97
C SER A 732 -18.20 21.16 -2.12
N PRO A 733 -17.19 21.85 -2.67
CA PRO A 733 -16.40 22.85 -1.94
C PRO A 733 -17.24 23.97 -1.30
N SER A 734 -18.51 24.10 -1.69
CA SER A 734 -19.45 25.10 -1.20
C SER A 734 -20.24 24.70 0.04
N THR A 735 -20.30 23.41 0.38
CA THR A 735 -21.07 22.94 1.55
C THR A 735 -20.16 22.92 2.77
N PRO A 736 -20.47 23.68 3.83
CA PRO A 736 -19.64 23.70 5.02
C PRO A 736 -19.74 22.38 5.76
N ILE A 737 -18.61 21.95 6.33
CA ILE A 737 -18.60 20.84 7.28
C ILE A 737 -18.85 21.39 8.67
N ILE A 738 -19.61 20.66 9.49
CA ILE A 738 -19.89 21.02 10.87
C ILE A 738 -19.45 19.85 11.73
N ALA A 739 -18.64 20.12 12.77
CA ALA A 739 -18.15 19.07 13.64
C ALA A 739 -18.37 19.38 15.13
N THR A 740 -18.64 18.34 15.92
CA THR A 740 -18.67 18.38 17.39
C THR A 740 -17.76 17.28 17.95
N VAL A 741 -17.24 17.47 19.16
CA VAL A 741 -16.35 16.54 19.83
C VAL A 741 -16.97 16.02 21.12
N HIS A 742 -16.81 14.73 21.37
CA HIS A 742 -17.22 14.04 22.58
C HIS A 742 -16.05 13.23 23.12
N THR A 743 -15.77 13.36 24.41
CA THR A 743 -14.73 12.60 25.09
C THR A 743 -15.38 11.64 26.09
N VAL A 744 -14.80 10.46 26.24
CA VAL A 744 -15.22 9.43 27.18
C VAL A 744 -13.97 8.92 27.88
N SER A 745 -13.91 9.08 29.20
CA SER A 745 -12.82 8.53 30.00
C SER A 745 -13.01 7.04 30.26
N TRP A 746 -11.93 6.42 30.71
CA TRP A 746 -11.88 5.01 31.10
C TRP A 746 -12.88 4.62 32.21
N ASP A 747 -13.30 5.57 33.05
CA ASP A 747 -14.29 5.42 34.12
C ASP A 747 -15.70 5.87 33.71
N GLU A 748 -15.96 5.91 32.40
CA GLU A 748 -17.25 6.23 31.77
C GLU A 748 -17.74 7.66 32.03
N GLN A 749 -16.88 8.56 32.51
CA GLN A 749 -17.20 9.99 32.52
C GLN A 749 -17.11 10.52 31.09
N THR A 750 -17.97 11.48 30.77
CA THR A 750 -18.09 12.01 29.41
C THR A 750 -18.10 13.52 29.43
N ASP A 751 -17.52 14.13 28.41
CA ASP A 751 -17.66 15.55 28.14
C ASP A 751 -17.93 15.78 26.65
N THR A 752 -18.53 16.92 26.35
CA THR A 752 -18.98 17.29 25.00
C THR A 752 -18.58 18.72 24.74
N GLY A 753 -18.04 19.00 23.56
CA GLY A 753 -17.76 20.39 23.16
C GLY A 753 -19.04 21.24 23.19
N ASP A 754 -18.96 22.45 23.73
CA ASP A 754 -20.14 23.27 24.00
C ASP A 754 -20.90 23.72 22.74
N PHE A 755 -20.18 23.83 21.62
CA PHE A 755 -20.76 24.22 20.35
C PHE A 755 -20.02 23.56 19.17
N PRO A 756 -20.73 23.29 18.07
CA PRO A 756 -20.10 22.77 16.87
C PRO A 756 -19.19 23.81 16.20
N VAL A 757 -18.14 23.34 15.54
CA VAL A 757 -17.14 24.16 14.83
C VAL A 757 -17.19 23.86 13.34
N SER A 758 -17.10 24.91 12.51
CA SER A 758 -17.01 24.83 11.05
C SER A 758 -15.84 25.68 10.54
N PRO A 759 -14.97 25.16 9.66
CA PRO A 759 -13.90 25.96 9.06
C PRO A 759 -14.47 27.12 8.23
N GLY A 760 -14.10 28.37 8.57
CA GLY A 760 -14.40 29.56 7.77
C GLY A 760 -15.85 30.07 7.82
N LEU A 761 -16.75 29.43 8.59
CA LEU A 761 -18.10 29.92 8.85
C LEU A 761 -18.33 30.16 10.34
N GLY A 762 -19.26 31.05 10.66
CA GLY A 762 -19.71 31.27 12.04
C GLY A 762 -20.78 30.25 12.40
N THR A 763 -20.69 29.68 13.61
CA THR A 763 -21.73 28.80 14.16
C THR A 763 -22.56 29.57 15.19
N LEU A 764 -23.87 29.34 15.17
CA LEU A 764 -24.81 29.97 16.11
C LEU A 764 -25.23 28.95 17.15
N SER A 765 -24.77 29.14 18.39
CA SER A 765 -25.27 28.40 19.54
C SER A 765 -26.56 29.05 20.04
N VAL A 766 -27.59 28.24 20.27
CA VAL A 766 -28.90 28.68 20.80
C VAL A 766 -29.20 27.89 22.06
N VAL A 767 -29.05 28.53 23.22
CA VAL A 767 -29.34 27.93 24.52
C VAL A 767 -30.72 28.37 24.98
N ALA A 768 -31.58 27.38 25.24
CA ALA A 768 -32.90 27.59 25.81
C ALA A 768 -32.85 27.50 27.33
N ASP A 769 -33.18 28.59 28.00
CA ASP A 769 -33.26 28.71 29.46
C ASP A 769 -34.74 28.91 29.88
N PRO A 770 -35.42 27.84 30.35
CA PRO A 770 -36.80 27.93 30.81
C PRO A 770 -36.88 28.82 32.06
N GLN A 771 -37.61 29.92 31.97
CA GLN A 771 -37.84 30.85 33.08
C GLN A 771 -39.24 30.65 33.71
N THR A 772 -39.99 29.66 33.21
CA THR A 772 -41.39 29.44 33.58
C THR A 772 -41.51 28.96 35.03
N PRO A 773 -42.28 29.65 35.89
CA PRO A 773 -42.59 29.17 37.23
C PRO A 773 -43.67 28.06 37.22
N ASP A 774 -43.72 27.26 38.28
CA ASP A 774 -44.69 26.15 38.45
C ASP A 774 -46.15 26.58 38.27
N VAL A 775 -46.47 27.84 38.59
CA VAL A 775 -47.79 28.43 38.40
C VAL A 775 -47.63 29.79 37.71
N ILE A 776 -48.16 29.90 36.50
CA ILE A 776 -48.22 31.15 35.76
C ILE A 776 -49.41 31.96 36.30
N ALA A 777 -49.14 33.03 37.05
CA ALA A 777 -50.14 33.95 37.57
C ALA A 777 -49.89 35.38 37.08
N GLY A 778 -50.83 35.93 36.31
CA GLY A 778 -50.75 37.30 35.79
C GLY A 778 -50.10 37.41 34.40
N ASN A 779 -49.89 38.64 33.94
CA ASN A 779 -49.32 38.96 32.62
C ASN A 779 -47.82 39.31 32.74
N GLY A 780 -47.05 39.11 31.67
CA GLY A 780 -45.63 39.50 31.63
C GLY A 780 -44.69 38.53 32.36
N VAL A 781 -45.13 37.30 32.61
CA VAL A 781 -44.27 36.24 33.17
C VAL A 781 -43.31 35.77 32.07
N ALA A 782 -42.00 35.82 32.34
CA ALA A 782 -41.01 35.28 31.42
C ALA A 782 -41.13 33.76 31.36
N LEU A 783 -41.36 33.22 30.16
CA LEU A 783 -41.54 31.78 29.96
C LEU A 783 -40.23 31.12 29.55
N LEU A 784 -39.51 31.76 28.64
CA LEU A 784 -38.31 31.23 28.01
C LEU A 784 -37.35 32.38 27.71
N ARG A 785 -36.08 32.18 28.03
CA ARG A 785 -34.98 33.01 27.51
C ARG A 785 -34.22 32.17 26.49
N LEU A 786 -34.05 32.70 25.29
CA LEU A 786 -33.14 32.13 24.29
C LEU A 786 -31.87 32.97 24.28
N MET A 787 -30.74 32.36 24.60
CA MET A 787 -29.42 32.98 24.46
C MET A 787 -28.81 32.54 23.14
N LEU A 788 -28.59 33.49 22.23
CA LEU A 788 -28.02 33.27 20.92
C LEU A 788 -26.58 33.80 20.92
N THR A 789 -25.60 32.93 20.69
CA THR A 789 -24.18 33.29 20.68
C THR A 789 -23.56 32.87 19.35
N ALA A 790 -22.95 33.81 18.64
CA ALA A 790 -22.20 33.53 17.43
C ALA A 790 -20.73 33.22 17.79
N HIS A 791 -20.22 32.10 17.29
CA HIS A 791 -18.85 31.63 17.49
C HIS A 791 -18.07 31.62 16.17
N GLY A 792 -16.74 31.83 16.24
CA GLY A 792 -15.83 31.84 15.08
C GLY A 792 -15.94 33.06 14.17
N GLN A 793 -17.10 33.32 13.57
CA GLN A 793 -17.37 34.45 12.69
C GLN A 793 -18.76 35.05 12.96
N PRO A 794 -19.03 36.31 12.56
CA PRO A 794 -20.36 36.89 12.66
C PRO A 794 -21.42 36.08 11.91
N VAL A 795 -22.56 35.82 12.55
CA VAL A 795 -23.72 35.15 11.94
C VAL A 795 -24.84 36.15 11.70
N THR A 796 -25.48 36.08 10.54
CA THR A 796 -26.68 36.88 10.25
C THR A 796 -27.93 36.10 10.66
N LEU A 797 -28.80 36.71 11.47
CA LEU A 797 -30.05 36.12 11.91
C LEU A 797 -31.23 36.81 11.20
N ASP A 798 -31.79 36.13 10.20
CA ASP A 798 -32.86 36.72 9.37
C ASP A 798 -34.25 36.60 10.02
N SER A 799 -34.53 35.49 10.71
CA SER A 799 -35.80 35.28 11.40
C SER A 799 -35.67 34.30 12.57
N VAL A 800 -36.55 34.43 13.56
CA VAL A 800 -36.71 33.48 14.66
C VAL A 800 -38.16 33.02 14.68
N HIS A 801 -38.36 31.71 14.56
CA HIS A 801 -39.69 31.11 14.69
C HIS A 801 -39.77 30.37 16.02
N VAL A 802 -40.79 30.68 16.83
CA VAL A 802 -41.05 30.03 18.11
C VAL A 802 -42.39 29.33 18.03
N GLU A 803 -42.39 28.02 18.23
CA GLU A 803 -43.60 27.20 18.28
C GLU A 803 -43.88 26.78 19.72
N ILE A 804 -45.14 26.91 20.16
CA ILE A 804 -45.59 26.41 21.46
C ILE A 804 -46.11 24.99 21.27
N ALA A 805 -45.32 24.01 21.66
CA ALA A 805 -45.78 22.63 21.72
C ALA A 805 -46.68 22.43 22.96
N GLY A 806 -48.01 22.38 22.79
CA GLY A 806 -48.94 22.10 23.89
C GLY A 806 -50.40 22.45 23.59
N THR A 807 -51.27 22.26 24.60
CA THR A 807 -52.71 22.60 24.52
C THR A 807 -53.02 24.01 25.01
N ALA A 808 -51.99 24.79 25.38
CA ALA A 808 -52.16 26.17 25.79
C ALA A 808 -52.67 27.01 24.60
N PRO A 809 -53.72 27.82 24.77
CA PRO A 809 -54.24 28.61 23.66
C PRO A 809 -53.19 29.65 23.19
N ALA A 810 -53.15 29.93 21.89
CA ALA A 810 -52.12 30.76 21.25
C ALA A 810 -52.01 32.20 21.80
N ASN A 811 -53.02 32.66 22.55
CA ASN A 811 -53.03 33.95 23.23
C ASN A 811 -52.30 33.94 24.60
N VAL A 812 -51.77 32.81 25.05
CA VAL A 812 -51.06 32.66 26.35
C VAL A 812 -49.63 33.18 26.29
N SER A 813 -49.00 33.20 25.11
CA SER A 813 -47.73 33.90 24.89
C SER A 813 -47.91 34.92 23.78
N SER A 814 -47.95 36.20 24.14
CA SER A 814 -48.21 37.28 23.18
C SER A 814 -47.07 38.30 23.10
N PHE A 815 -45.87 37.94 23.59
CA PHE A 815 -44.76 38.88 23.67
C PHE A 815 -43.42 38.15 23.49
N LEU A 816 -42.76 38.42 22.37
CA LEU A 816 -41.37 38.02 22.13
C LEU A 816 -40.51 39.28 22.05
N GLN A 817 -39.41 39.31 22.80
CA GLN A 817 -38.48 40.43 22.80
C GLN A 817 -37.07 39.93 22.49
N LEU A 818 -36.45 40.50 21.46
CA LEU A 818 -35.05 40.25 21.12
C LEU A 818 -34.20 41.39 21.70
N THR A 819 -33.17 41.04 22.48
CA THR A 819 -32.30 42.00 23.15
C THR A 819 -30.83 41.70 22.91
N ASP A 820 -30.01 42.74 22.83
CA ASP A 820 -28.54 42.67 22.94
C ASP A 820 -28.10 43.44 24.19
N GLY A 821 -27.72 42.68 25.22
CA GLY A 821 -27.49 43.22 26.57
C GLY A 821 -28.73 43.90 27.13
N ALA A 822 -28.66 45.23 27.34
CA ALA A 822 -29.78 46.03 27.82
C ALA A 822 -30.62 46.66 26.68
N ASN A 823 -30.19 46.52 25.42
CA ASN A 823 -30.85 47.15 24.28
C ASN A 823 -31.89 46.21 23.68
N VAL A 824 -33.08 46.74 23.38
CA VAL A 824 -34.14 46.01 22.67
C VAL A 824 -33.95 46.20 21.17
N LEU A 825 -33.73 45.10 20.45
CA LEU A 825 -33.53 45.10 19.00
C LEU A 825 -34.85 44.93 18.24
N ALA A 826 -35.74 44.06 18.75
CA ALA A 826 -37.06 43.82 18.18
C ALA A 826 -38.06 43.36 19.26
N GLN A 827 -39.34 43.61 19.04
CA GLN A 827 -40.43 43.11 19.89
C GLN A 827 -41.66 42.82 19.04
N VAL A 828 -42.37 41.72 19.35
CA VAL A 828 -43.62 41.30 18.69
C VAL A 828 -44.65 40.92 19.73
#